data_AF-A0A9E2Z4I9-F1
#
_entry.id   AF-A0A9E2Z4I9-F1
#
_cell.length_a   1.000
_cell.length_b   1.000
_cell.length_c   1.000
_cell.angle_alpha   90.00
_cell.angle_beta   90.00
_cell.angle_gamma   90.00
#
_symmetry.space_group_name_H-M   'P 1'
#
loop_
_entity.id
_entity.type
_entity.pdbx_description
1 polymer ?
#
loop_
_entity_poly.entity_id
_entity_poly.type
_entity_poly.pdbx_seq_one_letter_code
_entity_poly.pdbx_strand_id
1 'polypeptide(L)'
;MPEARVETPASDATHSVTTQQVDVAVVGAGFAGLYILHRLRKAGFSAVVLEEAGDVGGTWYWNRYPGARCDIQTIDYSYTFDPELEQAWTWSEKYATQPEILRYLGFVADRYGLRRDIRFATKVKQATWDDASERWLITTDNGASVSCRHYIMATGCLSAPKPPEIAGVKDFKGEIYFTGRWPHEGVNLKGKRVALIGTGSSGIQSIPLIAEQAAHLTVFQRTPNFALPAHNGPQPADRKTMFETDRAGYREQARWSMAGVPYLQQTVVSWQLSDAERRERFEKAWAAGDLVHILTQLWADQAVDLDGNSIVGDLIREKIRAAVKDPEIAAALTPHDHPFGAKRPCLDTGYYAAYNRPNVTLVNLRQEPIKAITASGITTDKRSFDVDVIVFATGFDAMTGAIMAVHPISGRGGKSINSVWANGPQTYLGLTVAGFPNLFMITGPGSPSVLSNMAVSIEQHADWVVDRLIALREAGFTTMEATETAQAGWARHMADCSMLTLHRLANTWYTGANVPGKAQGVMPYTGGVGPYRSICNEVVSRGMLGFRLKGPDGAEQCNDGEIVRLQPDVRLVLNMLAEMNLPPIETMGAQGARDFVAEFNKSRPVGRPVGEVGEGMLQGSDGPLPYRLYRPATPGPHPIVVYFHGGGWVLGDQESDDPFCRDMCRRTGMIFVSVGYRHAPEHRFPAAAEDGYAATRWIAEHAAELGGRSGPVLVAGWSAGGNIAAVTCQLARDRGGPPIAGQLLVCPVTDCSFDRPSYTDNATGYFLTRGLMFWFWDLYCSPADRTDPRVSPLRGKLEGLPPAFVATAEFDPLRDEGIAYAEALANAGVPAEQLQAKGHFHSSFTMVDVVITGVSGRTKMAEALRRFAGLPAQAAAEIKRRTAPAEVNAAAK
;
A
#
# COMPACT_ATOMS: atom_id res chain seq x y z
N MET A 1 -84.52 17.88 -18.45
CA MET A 1 -84.35 16.81 -17.45
C MET A 1 -82.97 17.01 -16.81
N PRO A 2 -82.91 17.45 -15.55
CA PRO A 2 -81.69 17.90 -14.89
C PRO A 2 -80.99 16.80 -14.05
N GLU A 3 -79.70 17.06 -13.80
CA GLU A 3 -78.86 16.77 -12.63
C GLU A 3 -78.85 15.39 -11.94
N ALA A 4 -77.65 14.79 -11.89
CA ALA A 4 -77.16 14.13 -10.68
C ALA A 4 -75.65 14.38 -10.54
N ARG A 5 -75.29 15.12 -9.49
CA ARG A 5 -73.92 15.41 -9.04
C ARG A 5 -73.23 14.11 -8.62
N VAL A 6 -72.00 13.90 -9.12
CA VAL A 6 -71.07 12.93 -8.54
C VAL A 6 -70.29 13.67 -7.47
N GLU A 7 -70.64 13.42 -6.21
CA GLU A 7 -69.85 13.83 -5.04
C GLU A 7 -68.53 13.05 -5.01
N THR A 8 -67.46 13.79 -4.76
CA THR A 8 -66.12 13.30 -4.47
C THR A 8 -66.11 12.68 -3.07
N PRO A 9 -65.62 11.44 -2.87
CA PRO A 9 -65.15 11.03 -1.56
C PRO A 9 -63.77 11.65 -1.33
N ALA A 10 -63.68 12.41 -0.26
CA ALA A 10 -62.46 13.00 0.26
C ALA A 10 -61.34 11.96 0.40
N SER A 11 -60.14 12.41 0.06
CA SER A 11 -58.88 11.81 0.47
C SER A 11 -58.82 11.74 1.99
N ASP A 12 -59.00 10.56 2.56
CA ASP A 12 -58.49 10.23 3.90
C ASP A 12 -58.35 8.71 4.01
N ALA A 13 -57.36 8.19 3.30
CA ALA A 13 -56.71 6.94 3.67
C ALA A 13 -55.28 7.28 4.03
N THR A 14 -55.08 7.70 5.29
CA THR A 14 -53.78 7.58 5.95
C THR A 14 -53.42 6.11 5.97
N HIS A 15 -52.79 5.62 4.89
CA HIS A 15 -52.05 4.37 4.92
C HIS A 15 -50.95 4.57 5.95
N SER A 16 -51.12 4.01 7.15
CA SER A 16 -50.04 3.88 8.11
C SER A 16 -48.96 3.05 7.42
N VAL A 17 -47.90 3.69 6.96
CA VAL A 17 -46.75 2.98 6.39
C VAL A 17 -46.08 2.25 7.56
N THR A 18 -46.41 0.98 7.74
CA THR A 18 -45.88 0.17 8.85
C THR A 18 -44.39 -0.07 8.60
N THR A 19 -43.52 0.49 9.46
CA THR A 19 -42.07 0.26 9.41
C THR A 19 -41.76 -1.21 9.62
N GLN A 20 -41.07 -1.86 8.68
CA GLN A 20 -40.64 -3.26 8.85
C GLN A 20 -39.54 -3.33 9.91
N GLN A 21 -39.70 -4.20 10.90
CA GLN A 21 -38.67 -4.48 11.91
C GLN A 21 -37.91 -5.76 11.53
N VAL A 22 -36.59 -5.68 11.45
CA VAL A 22 -35.70 -6.84 11.17
C VAL A 22 -34.45 -6.75 12.05
N ASP A 23 -33.66 -7.82 12.17
CA ASP A 23 -32.39 -7.75 12.88
C ASP A 23 -31.34 -7.02 12.05
N VAL A 24 -31.28 -7.31 10.75
CA VAL A 24 -30.24 -6.80 9.85
C VAL A 24 -30.83 -6.25 8.55
N ALA A 25 -30.45 -5.03 8.19
CA ALA A 25 -30.70 -4.50 6.85
C ALA A 25 -29.39 -4.44 6.07
N VAL A 26 -29.42 -4.93 4.83
CA VAL A 26 -28.27 -4.95 3.91
C VAL A 26 -28.60 -4.08 2.70
N VAL A 27 -27.67 -3.22 2.26
CA VAL A 27 -27.87 -2.38 1.07
C VAL A 27 -27.00 -2.88 -0.07
N GLY A 28 -27.66 -3.33 -1.15
CA GLY A 28 -27.05 -3.88 -2.36
C GLY A 28 -27.17 -5.40 -2.45
N ALA A 29 -27.54 -5.90 -3.63
CA ALA A 29 -27.70 -7.31 -3.99
C ALA A 29 -26.64 -7.77 -5.03
N GLY A 30 -25.42 -7.27 -4.91
CA GLY A 30 -24.24 -7.79 -5.60
C GLY A 30 -23.63 -9.00 -4.87
N PHE A 31 -22.38 -9.34 -5.20
CA PHE A 31 -21.63 -10.44 -4.57
C PHE A 31 -21.67 -10.40 -3.02
N ALA A 32 -21.48 -9.22 -2.42
CA ALA A 32 -21.50 -9.09 -0.96
C ALA A 32 -22.89 -9.34 -0.37
N GLY A 33 -23.91 -8.66 -0.89
CA GLY A 33 -25.27 -8.75 -0.34
C GLY A 33 -25.87 -10.14 -0.40
N LEU A 34 -25.67 -10.85 -1.51
CA LEU A 34 -26.17 -12.23 -1.66
C LEU A 34 -25.53 -13.17 -0.63
N TYR A 35 -24.21 -13.09 -0.46
CA TYR A 35 -23.51 -13.98 0.48
C TYR A 35 -23.85 -13.65 1.93
N ILE A 36 -23.93 -12.37 2.27
CA ILE A 36 -24.33 -11.93 3.62
C ILE A 36 -25.75 -12.37 3.94
N LEU A 37 -26.70 -12.20 3.02
CA LEU A 37 -28.07 -12.66 3.22
C LEU A 37 -28.14 -14.18 3.43
N HIS A 38 -27.39 -14.96 2.64
CA HIS A 38 -27.28 -16.41 2.81
C HIS A 38 -26.79 -16.78 4.22
N ARG A 39 -25.69 -16.16 4.66
CA ARG A 39 -25.08 -16.37 5.98
C ARG A 39 -26.02 -15.98 7.13
N LEU A 40 -26.64 -14.79 7.04
CA LEU A 40 -27.58 -14.29 8.05
C LEU A 40 -28.79 -15.21 8.23
N ARG A 41 -29.37 -15.69 7.13
CA ARG A 41 -30.48 -16.65 7.17
C ARG A 41 -30.08 -17.98 7.81
N LYS A 42 -28.90 -18.49 7.47
CA LYS A 42 -28.37 -19.72 8.07
C LYS A 42 -28.14 -19.56 9.58
N ALA A 43 -27.79 -18.36 10.04
CA ALA A 43 -27.60 -18.01 11.44
C ALA A 43 -28.91 -17.61 12.17
N GLY A 44 -30.06 -17.65 11.50
CA GLY A 44 -31.37 -17.38 12.10
C GLY A 44 -31.69 -15.90 12.34
N PHE A 45 -30.99 -14.97 11.68
CA PHE A 45 -31.36 -13.55 11.72
C PHE A 45 -32.52 -13.25 10.77
N SER A 46 -33.45 -12.39 11.19
CA SER A 46 -34.37 -11.74 10.28
C SER A 46 -33.62 -10.66 9.49
N ALA A 47 -33.67 -10.72 8.17
CA ALA A 47 -32.88 -9.83 7.31
C ALA A 47 -33.66 -9.37 6.09
N VAL A 48 -33.36 -8.17 5.62
CA VAL A 48 -33.85 -7.64 4.33
C VAL A 48 -32.69 -7.02 3.55
N VAL A 49 -32.62 -7.31 2.26
CA VAL A 49 -31.71 -6.62 1.34
C VAL A 49 -32.49 -5.55 0.58
N LEU A 50 -31.94 -4.34 0.48
CA LEU A 50 -32.49 -3.22 -0.29
C LEU A 50 -31.61 -3.00 -1.52
N GLU A 51 -32.18 -3.09 -2.72
CA GLU A 51 -31.46 -2.97 -4.00
C GLU A 51 -32.17 -1.99 -4.94
N GLU A 52 -31.41 -1.06 -5.51
CA GLU A 52 -31.90 -0.08 -6.50
C GLU A 52 -32.24 -0.75 -7.84
N ALA A 53 -31.47 -1.77 -8.23
CA ALA A 53 -31.68 -2.57 -9.42
C ALA A 53 -32.99 -3.40 -9.36
N GLY A 54 -33.50 -3.76 -10.53
CA GLY A 54 -34.66 -4.64 -10.68
C GLY A 54 -34.36 -6.14 -10.49
N ASP A 55 -33.09 -6.54 -10.35
CA ASP A 55 -32.67 -7.91 -10.05
C ASP A 55 -31.28 -7.90 -9.40
N VAL A 56 -30.78 -9.07 -9.01
CA VAL A 56 -29.46 -9.27 -8.42
C VAL A 56 -28.33 -8.98 -9.41
N GLY A 57 -27.11 -8.82 -8.90
CA GLY A 57 -25.89 -8.83 -9.70
C GLY A 57 -24.97 -7.64 -9.48
N GLY A 58 -25.47 -6.54 -8.90
CA GLY A 58 -24.70 -5.34 -8.61
C GLY A 58 -23.98 -4.81 -9.85
N THR A 59 -22.63 -4.75 -9.81
CA THR A 59 -21.79 -4.37 -10.97
C THR A 59 -22.23 -5.05 -12.26
N TRP A 60 -22.53 -6.35 -12.21
CA TRP A 60 -22.87 -7.16 -13.37
C TRP A 60 -24.33 -6.99 -13.82
N TYR A 61 -25.19 -6.36 -13.01
CA TYR A 61 -26.51 -5.92 -13.46
C TYR A 61 -26.40 -4.63 -14.27
N TRP A 62 -25.61 -3.66 -13.79
CA TRP A 62 -25.55 -2.30 -14.32
C TRP A 62 -24.63 -2.11 -15.55
N ASN A 63 -23.50 -2.81 -15.59
CA ASN A 63 -22.44 -2.57 -16.57
C ASN A 63 -22.61 -3.44 -17.82
N ARG A 64 -23.64 -3.18 -18.63
CA ARG A 64 -23.99 -3.99 -19.82
C ARG A 64 -23.41 -3.46 -21.14
N TYR A 65 -22.42 -2.57 -21.07
CA TYR A 65 -21.78 -2.03 -22.26
C TYR A 65 -21.07 -3.13 -23.07
N PRO A 66 -20.94 -2.97 -24.39
CA PRO A 66 -20.31 -4.00 -25.23
C PRO A 66 -18.86 -4.25 -24.76
N GLY A 67 -18.54 -5.52 -24.49
CA GLY A 67 -17.19 -5.93 -24.08
C GLY A 67 -16.96 -6.00 -22.57
N ALA A 68 -17.94 -5.63 -21.75
CA ALA A 68 -17.84 -5.71 -20.30
C ALA A 68 -17.42 -7.12 -19.83
N ARG A 69 -16.28 -7.20 -19.13
CA ARG A 69 -15.62 -8.46 -18.75
C ARG A 69 -14.84 -8.32 -17.44
N CYS A 70 -14.69 -9.43 -16.72
CA CYS A 70 -13.78 -9.51 -15.57
C CYS A 70 -12.31 -9.45 -15.99
N ASP A 71 -11.44 -8.89 -15.13
CA ASP A 71 -9.99 -8.83 -15.33
C ASP A 71 -9.21 -9.79 -14.40
N ILE A 72 -9.93 -10.59 -13.60
CA ILE A 72 -9.43 -11.73 -12.84
C ILE A 72 -9.86 -13.00 -13.56
N GLN A 73 -8.96 -13.99 -13.64
CA GLN A 73 -9.30 -15.27 -14.27
C GLN A 73 -10.53 -15.86 -13.56
N THR A 74 -11.49 -16.38 -14.31
CA THR A 74 -12.80 -16.74 -13.76
C THR A 74 -12.75 -17.90 -12.77
N ILE A 75 -11.71 -18.74 -12.85
CA ILE A 75 -11.40 -19.75 -11.82
C ILE A 75 -11.27 -19.08 -10.45
N ASP A 76 -10.66 -17.89 -10.37
CA ASP A 76 -10.46 -17.14 -9.12
C ASP A 76 -11.66 -16.24 -8.76
N TYR A 77 -12.43 -15.77 -9.75
CA TYR A 77 -13.52 -14.80 -9.55
C TYR A 77 -14.89 -15.48 -9.34
N SER A 78 -15.02 -16.25 -8.25
CA SER A 78 -16.27 -16.92 -7.86
C SER A 78 -16.40 -17.03 -6.34
N TYR A 79 -17.59 -17.39 -5.84
CA TYR A 79 -17.72 -17.81 -4.45
C TYR A 79 -16.97 -19.13 -4.20
N THR A 80 -16.55 -19.31 -2.96
CA THR A 80 -15.77 -20.46 -2.47
C THR A 80 -16.35 -21.05 -1.18
N PHE A 81 -17.43 -20.47 -0.64
CA PHE A 81 -18.05 -20.90 0.62
C PHE A 81 -18.79 -22.25 0.57
N ASP A 82 -19.16 -22.72 -0.63
CA ASP A 82 -19.88 -23.98 -0.84
C ASP A 82 -19.20 -24.77 -1.98
N PRO A 83 -18.54 -25.91 -1.66
CA PRO A 83 -17.93 -26.77 -2.67
C PRO A 83 -18.93 -27.31 -3.71
N GLU A 84 -20.19 -27.54 -3.35
CA GLU A 84 -21.20 -28.01 -4.32
C GLU A 84 -21.58 -26.91 -5.31
N LEU A 85 -21.64 -25.65 -4.88
CA LEU A 85 -21.83 -24.52 -5.77
C LEU A 85 -20.70 -24.42 -6.79
N GLU A 86 -19.46 -24.60 -6.33
CA GLU A 86 -18.27 -24.53 -7.17
C GLU A 86 -18.18 -25.67 -8.19
N GLN A 87 -18.78 -26.83 -7.90
CA GLN A 87 -18.90 -27.95 -8.85
C GLN A 87 -20.09 -27.79 -9.79
N ALA A 88 -21.18 -27.19 -9.33
CA ALA A 88 -22.42 -27.03 -10.12
C ALA A 88 -22.31 -26.00 -11.24
N TRP A 89 -21.31 -25.11 -11.21
CA TRP A 89 -21.10 -24.09 -12.23
C TRP A 89 -19.84 -24.36 -13.05
N THR A 90 -19.95 -24.25 -14.38
CA THR A 90 -18.81 -24.35 -15.31
C THR A 90 -18.70 -23.05 -16.09
N TRP A 91 -17.53 -22.42 -16.02
CA TRP A 91 -17.24 -21.20 -16.77
C TRP A 91 -16.81 -21.52 -18.21
N SER A 92 -17.26 -20.70 -19.15
CA SER A 92 -17.03 -20.89 -20.58
C SER A 92 -15.65 -20.42 -21.06
N GLU A 93 -15.00 -19.51 -20.33
CA GLU A 93 -13.78 -18.82 -20.77
C GLU A 93 -12.87 -18.37 -19.61
N LYS A 94 -11.62 -18.06 -19.95
CA LYS A 94 -10.55 -17.60 -19.04
C LYS A 94 -10.98 -16.37 -18.23
N TYR A 95 -11.62 -15.40 -18.86
CA TYR A 95 -12.16 -14.20 -18.21
C TYR A 95 -13.63 -14.07 -18.58
N ALA A 96 -14.59 -14.33 -17.70
CA ALA A 96 -16.01 -14.35 -18.07
C ALA A 96 -16.57 -12.97 -18.43
N THR A 97 -17.46 -12.95 -19.43
CA THR A 97 -18.24 -11.76 -19.80
C THR A 97 -19.26 -11.38 -18.73
N GLN A 98 -19.72 -10.12 -18.76
CA GLN A 98 -20.79 -9.64 -17.87
C GLN A 98 -22.06 -10.51 -17.89
N PRO A 99 -22.61 -10.94 -19.05
CA PRO A 99 -23.82 -11.77 -19.05
C PRO A 99 -23.62 -13.12 -18.37
N GLU A 100 -22.42 -13.73 -18.47
CA GLU A 100 -22.14 -15.00 -17.80
C GLU A 100 -22.05 -14.85 -16.29
N ILE A 101 -21.37 -13.81 -15.79
CA ILE A 101 -21.27 -13.55 -14.36
C ILE A 101 -22.62 -13.16 -13.77
N LEU A 102 -23.46 -12.43 -14.51
CA LEU A 102 -24.83 -12.15 -14.09
C LEU A 102 -25.66 -13.43 -13.98
N ARG A 103 -25.54 -14.38 -14.92
CA ARG A 103 -26.20 -15.70 -14.82
C ARG A 103 -25.70 -16.49 -13.61
N TYR A 104 -24.40 -16.46 -13.33
CA TYR A 104 -23.82 -17.10 -12.14
C TYR A 104 -24.45 -16.55 -10.85
N LEU A 105 -24.52 -15.23 -10.69
CA LEU A 105 -25.14 -14.62 -9.51
C LEU A 105 -26.64 -14.89 -9.42
N GLY A 106 -27.33 -14.92 -10.57
CA GLY A 106 -28.73 -15.35 -10.64
C GLY A 106 -28.91 -16.80 -10.17
N PHE A 107 -28.06 -17.71 -10.64
CA PHE A 107 -28.03 -19.12 -10.22
C PHE A 107 -27.79 -19.27 -8.72
N VAL A 108 -26.85 -18.52 -8.15
CA VAL A 108 -26.62 -18.48 -6.69
C VAL A 108 -27.87 -18.01 -5.95
N ALA A 109 -28.48 -16.90 -6.39
CA ALA A 109 -29.66 -16.35 -5.75
C ALA A 109 -30.86 -17.32 -5.79
N ASP A 110 -31.03 -18.09 -6.87
CA ASP A 110 -32.07 -19.12 -6.98
C ASP A 110 -31.75 -20.36 -6.13
N ARG A 111 -30.51 -20.87 -6.22
CA ARG A 111 -30.07 -22.08 -5.49
C ARG A 111 -30.31 -21.97 -3.98
N TYR A 112 -30.09 -20.79 -3.39
CA TYR A 112 -30.31 -20.56 -1.96
C TYR A 112 -31.63 -19.82 -1.65
N GLY A 113 -32.49 -19.62 -2.66
CA GLY A 113 -33.80 -18.98 -2.51
C GLY A 113 -33.74 -17.59 -1.89
N LEU A 114 -32.76 -16.78 -2.29
CA LEU A 114 -32.42 -15.49 -1.64
C LEU A 114 -33.38 -14.37 -2.03
N ARG A 115 -33.93 -14.38 -3.26
CA ARG A 115 -34.74 -13.29 -3.82
C ARG A 115 -35.94 -12.88 -2.96
N ARG A 116 -36.52 -13.80 -2.19
CA ARG A 116 -37.69 -13.56 -1.34
C ARG A 116 -37.43 -12.54 -0.21
N ASP A 117 -36.18 -12.35 0.17
CA ASP A 117 -35.75 -11.44 1.24
C ASP A 117 -35.05 -10.20 0.66
N ILE A 118 -35.17 -9.95 -0.66
CA ILE A 118 -34.63 -8.80 -1.38
C ILE A 118 -35.77 -7.92 -1.87
N ARG A 119 -35.70 -6.62 -1.55
CA ARG A 119 -36.56 -5.59 -2.11
C ARG A 119 -35.82 -4.89 -3.25
N PHE A 120 -36.19 -5.28 -4.47
CA PHE A 120 -35.69 -4.65 -5.70
C PHE A 120 -36.36 -3.31 -5.95
N ALA A 121 -35.81 -2.54 -6.89
CA ALA A 121 -36.28 -1.21 -7.27
C ALA A 121 -36.55 -0.30 -6.04
N THR A 122 -35.69 -0.42 -5.03
CA THR A 122 -35.82 0.26 -3.74
C THR A 122 -34.50 0.90 -3.37
N LYS A 123 -34.40 2.23 -3.51
CA LYS A 123 -33.18 2.98 -3.21
C LYS A 123 -33.24 3.51 -1.79
N VAL A 124 -32.19 3.27 -1.01
CA VAL A 124 -32.03 3.89 0.31
C VAL A 124 -31.72 5.38 0.16
N LYS A 125 -32.43 6.23 0.90
CA LYS A 125 -32.30 7.69 0.86
C LYS A 125 -31.53 8.21 2.06
N GLN A 126 -31.88 7.76 3.26
CA GLN A 126 -31.31 8.24 4.52
C GLN A 126 -31.32 7.12 5.57
N ALA A 127 -30.42 7.18 6.53
CA ALA A 127 -30.38 6.26 7.67
C ALA A 127 -30.02 7.01 8.96
N THR A 128 -30.74 6.78 10.05
CA THR A 128 -30.48 7.45 11.34
C THR A 128 -30.41 6.43 12.46
N TRP A 129 -29.34 6.49 13.24
CA TRP A 129 -29.20 5.75 14.49
C TRP A 129 -30.04 6.40 15.59
N ASP A 130 -30.80 5.59 16.31
CA ASP A 130 -31.52 5.99 17.51
C ASP A 130 -30.85 5.34 18.74
N ASP A 131 -30.27 6.17 19.60
CA ASP A 131 -29.62 5.74 20.84
C ASP A 131 -30.60 5.12 21.84
N ALA A 132 -31.89 5.50 21.81
CA ALA A 132 -32.87 5.00 22.76
C ALA A 132 -33.30 3.56 22.45
N SER A 133 -33.52 3.25 21.17
CA SER A 133 -33.90 1.90 20.73
C SER A 133 -32.71 1.02 20.35
N GLU A 134 -31.51 1.58 20.22
CA GLU A 134 -30.30 0.95 19.69
C GLU A 134 -30.52 0.36 18.29
N ARG A 135 -31.20 1.11 17.43
CA ARG A 135 -31.58 0.69 16.07
C ARG A 135 -31.37 1.80 15.05
N TRP A 136 -31.16 1.37 13.81
CA TRP A 136 -31.15 2.20 12.63
C TRP A 136 -32.55 2.30 12.05
N LEU A 137 -33.02 3.51 11.77
CA LEU A 137 -34.18 3.80 10.93
C LEU A 137 -33.71 4.17 9.52
N ILE A 138 -34.12 3.38 8.53
CA ILE A 138 -33.74 3.50 7.13
C ILE A 138 -34.97 3.92 6.33
N THR A 139 -34.82 4.99 5.53
CA THR A 139 -35.86 5.49 4.63
C THR A 139 -35.49 5.20 3.17
N THR A 140 -36.49 4.90 2.35
CA THR A 140 -36.33 4.58 0.93
C THR A 140 -37.04 5.61 0.05
N ASP A 141 -36.76 5.56 -1.25
CA ASP A 141 -37.39 6.43 -2.26
C ASP A 141 -38.87 6.13 -2.53
N ASN A 142 -39.34 4.93 -2.19
CA ASN A 142 -40.74 4.54 -2.30
C ASN A 142 -41.55 4.71 -0.99
N GLY A 143 -40.96 5.36 0.03
CA GLY A 143 -41.62 5.67 1.30
C GLY A 143 -41.65 4.55 2.34
N ALA A 144 -41.33 3.30 1.98
CA ALA A 144 -41.33 2.16 2.91
C ALA A 144 -40.10 2.17 3.82
N SER A 145 -40.29 2.36 5.13
CA SER A 145 -39.17 2.38 6.09
C SER A 145 -38.81 1.00 6.64
N VAL A 146 -37.54 0.84 7.01
CA VAL A 146 -36.99 -0.36 7.69
C VAL A 146 -36.31 0.06 8.98
N SER A 147 -36.57 -0.64 10.08
CA SER A 147 -35.87 -0.47 11.35
C SER A 147 -35.08 -1.74 11.66
N CYS A 148 -33.77 -1.61 11.84
CA CYS A 148 -32.86 -2.74 12.06
C CYS A 148 -31.86 -2.49 13.18
N ARG A 149 -31.35 -3.55 13.82
CA ARG A 149 -30.29 -3.43 14.83
C ARG A 149 -28.93 -3.26 14.18
N HIS A 150 -28.68 -4.00 13.10
CA HIS A 150 -27.43 -3.95 12.34
C HIS A 150 -27.67 -3.47 10.90
N TYR A 151 -26.81 -2.57 10.44
CA TYR A 151 -26.92 -1.95 9.12
C TYR A 151 -25.64 -2.22 8.31
N ILE A 152 -25.78 -2.94 7.20
CA ILE A 152 -24.64 -3.39 6.39
C ILE A 152 -24.68 -2.77 4.99
N MET A 153 -23.66 -1.97 4.69
CA MET A 153 -23.46 -1.35 3.38
C MET A 153 -22.66 -2.29 2.47
N ALA A 154 -23.37 -3.05 1.65
CA ALA A 154 -22.83 -3.91 0.59
C ALA A 154 -22.91 -3.21 -0.79
N THR A 155 -22.77 -1.89 -0.81
CA THR A 155 -23.07 -1.01 -1.95
C THR A 155 -22.04 -1.05 -3.07
N GLY A 156 -20.91 -1.74 -2.88
CA GLY A 156 -19.82 -1.84 -3.85
C GLY A 156 -18.96 -0.58 -3.98
N CYS A 157 -17.73 -0.75 -4.45
CA CYS A 157 -16.72 0.32 -4.50
C CYS A 157 -16.77 1.14 -5.81
N LEU A 158 -17.46 0.64 -6.84
CA LEU A 158 -17.51 1.22 -8.18
C LEU A 158 -18.96 1.22 -8.69
N SER A 159 -19.86 1.85 -7.93
CA SER A 159 -21.31 1.74 -8.12
C SER A 159 -22.05 3.07 -8.22
N ALA A 160 -21.39 4.20 -7.93
CA ALA A 160 -21.91 5.56 -8.12
C ALA A 160 -21.27 6.19 -9.39
N PRO A 161 -21.92 6.14 -10.56
CA PRO A 161 -21.37 6.72 -11.78
C PRO A 161 -21.12 8.21 -11.62
N LYS A 162 -20.04 8.72 -12.22
CA LYS A 162 -19.79 10.15 -12.23
C LYS A 162 -20.84 10.89 -13.08
N PRO A 163 -21.33 12.06 -12.62
CA PRO A 163 -22.10 12.93 -13.49
C PRO A 163 -21.21 13.42 -14.65
N PRO A 164 -21.80 13.80 -15.79
CA PRO A 164 -21.05 14.40 -16.89
C PRO A 164 -20.57 15.80 -16.48
N GLU A 165 -19.24 16.01 -16.49
CA GLU A 165 -18.58 17.24 -16.01
C GLU A 165 -18.28 18.24 -17.14
N ILE A 166 -19.00 18.15 -18.27
CA ILE A 166 -18.75 18.95 -19.48
C ILE A 166 -19.91 19.92 -19.69
N ALA A 167 -19.62 21.18 -19.97
CA ALA A 167 -20.65 22.17 -20.27
C ALA A 167 -21.44 21.78 -21.53
N GLY A 168 -22.76 22.05 -21.53
CA GLY A 168 -23.63 21.83 -22.69
C GLY A 168 -24.12 20.40 -22.91
N VAL A 169 -23.84 19.45 -22.01
CA VAL A 169 -24.32 18.05 -22.12
C VAL A 169 -25.84 17.96 -22.29
N LYS A 170 -26.59 18.80 -21.56
CA LYS A 170 -28.06 18.87 -21.63
C LYS A 170 -28.60 19.39 -22.97
N ASP A 171 -27.75 20.03 -23.77
CA ASP A 171 -28.14 20.68 -25.02
C ASP A 171 -28.00 19.74 -26.24
N PHE A 172 -27.25 18.64 -26.09
CA PHE A 172 -27.05 17.62 -27.11
C PHE A 172 -28.36 16.96 -27.54
N LYS A 173 -28.58 16.82 -28.85
CA LYS A 173 -29.82 16.27 -29.42
C LYS A 173 -29.73 14.79 -29.78
N GLY A 174 -28.53 14.21 -29.76
CA GLY A 174 -28.32 12.78 -29.96
C GLY A 174 -28.48 11.96 -28.69
N GLU A 175 -28.07 10.70 -28.75
CA GLU A 175 -28.20 9.75 -27.64
C GLU A 175 -26.99 9.82 -26.68
N ILE A 176 -27.24 9.74 -25.37
CA ILE A 176 -26.20 9.75 -24.34
C ILE A 176 -26.27 8.44 -23.57
N TYR A 177 -25.11 7.78 -23.44
CA TYR A 177 -24.98 6.56 -22.65
C TYR A 177 -23.83 6.66 -21.66
N PHE A 178 -23.98 6.00 -20.51
CA PHE A 178 -22.93 5.82 -19.50
C PHE A 178 -22.63 4.35 -19.38
N THR A 179 -21.36 3.95 -19.40
CA THR A 179 -20.99 2.53 -19.31
C THR A 179 -21.51 1.88 -18.01
N GLY A 180 -21.56 2.64 -16.90
CA GLY A 180 -22.09 2.19 -15.60
C GLY A 180 -23.62 2.16 -15.47
N ARG A 181 -24.37 2.55 -16.51
CA ARG A 181 -25.84 2.56 -16.60
C ARG A 181 -26.30 2.23 -18.03
N TRP A 182 -25.72 1.19 -18.61
CA TRP A 182 -26.00 0.83 -20.00
C TRP A 182 -27.40 0.23 -20.14
N PRO A 183 -28.18 0.57 -21.19
CA PRO A 183 -29.52 0.02 -21.39
C PRO A 183 -29.56 -1.50 -21.46
N HIS A 184 -30.65 -2.09 -20.97
CA HIS A 184 -30.80 -3.54 -20.81
C HIS A 184 -31.11 -4.24 -22.14
N GLU A 185 -31.87 -3.56 -22.99
CA GLU A 185 -32.25 -3.94 -24.34
C GLU A 185 -31.08 -3.83 -25.33
N GLY A 186 -29.94 -3.30 -24.89
CA GLY A 186 -28.79 -3.01 -25.73
C GLY A 186 -28.93 -1.69 -26.48
N VAL A 187 -27.89 -1.32 -27.22
CA VAL A 187 -27.84 -0.07 -27.98
C VAL A 187 -27.39 -0.38 -29.40
N ASN A 188 -28.13 0.12 -30.38
CA ASN A 188 -27.73 0.00 -31.78
C ASN A 188 -26.81 1.16 -32.17
N LEU A 189 -25.52 0.87 -32.37
CA LEU A 189 -24.51 1.83 -32.81
C LEU A 189 -24.19 1.71 -34.31
N LYS A 190 -24.84 0.78 -35.02
CA LYS A 190 -24.57 0.52 -36.44
C LYS A 190 -24.82 1.76 -37.28
N GLY A 191 -23.81 2.18 -38.05
CA GLY A 191 -23.90 3.32 -38.95
C GLY A 191 -23.91 4.70 -38.27
N LYS A 192 -23.79 4.77 -36.95
CA LYS A 192 -23.78 6.03 -36.19
C LYS A 192 -22.35 6.58 -36.06
N ARG A 193 -22.23 7.89 -35.91
CA ARG A 193 -21.01 8.58 -35.49
C ARG A 193 -21.00 8.64 -33.97
N VAL A 194 -20.02 8.00 -33.35
CA VAL A 194 -19.96 7.81 -31.90
C VAL A 194 -18.77 8.59 -31.32
N ALA A 195 -19.02 9.40 -30.30
CA ALA A 195 -17.98 9.93 -29.42
C ALA A 195 -17.88 9.04 -28.17
N LEU A 196 -16.66 8.65 -27.78
CA LEU A 196 -16.40 7.98 -26.53
C LEU A 196 -15.43 8.81 -25.68
N ILE A 197 -15.83 9.14 -24.44
CA ILE A 197 -15.04 9.97 -23.53
C ILE A 197 -14.53 9.11 -22.37
N GLY A 198 -13.21 8.96 -22.29
CA GLY A 198 -12.52 8.23 -21.22
C GLY A 198 -11.94 6.88 -21.67
N THR A 199 -10.66 6.65 -21.38
CA THR A 199 -9.91 5.44 -21.75
C THR A 199 -9.46 4.64 -20.51
N GLY A 200 -10.32 4.58 -19.50
CA GLY A 200 -10.20 3.57 -18.43
C GLY A 200 -10.66 2.19 -18.91
N SER A 201 -10.74 1.21 -18.00
CA SER A 201 -11.10 -0.18 -18.36
C SER A 201 -12.39 -0.29 -19.18
N SER A 202 -13.46 0.42 -18.79
CA SER A 202 -14.72 0.43 -19.55
C SER A 202 -14.59 0.98 -20.98
N GLY A 203 -13.76 2.01 -21.17
CA GLY A 203 -13.47 2.53 -22.50
C GLY A 203 -12.65 1.54 -23.32
N ILE A 204 -11.55 1.04 -22.74
CA ILE A 204 -10.64 0.08 -23.39
C ILE A 204 -11.38 -1.20 -23.84
N GLN A 205 -12.28 -1.72 -23.01
CA GLN A 205 -13.08 -2.91 -23.33
C GLN A 205 -14.11 -2.65 -24.45
N SER A 206 -14.70 -1.44 -24.50
CA SER A 206 -15.77 -1.13 -25.44
C SER A 206 -15.32 -0.57 -26.79
N ILE A 207 -14.18 0.12 -26.84
CA ILE A 207 -13.67 0.76 -28.06
C ILE A 207 -13.58 -0.21 -29.26
N PRO A 208 -12.98 -1.41 -29.15
CA PRO A 208 -12.91 -2.34 -30.28
C PRO A 208 -14.29 -2.72 -30.84
N LEU A 209 -15.23 -3.05 -29.96
CA LEU A 209 -16.58 -3.50 -30.33
C LEU A 209 -17.47 -2.36 -30.84
N ILE A 210 -17.27 -1.13 -30.34
CA ILE A 210 -17.95 0.06 -30.86
C ILE A 210 -17.37 0.40 -32.25
N ALA A 211 -16.05 0.33 -32.43
CA ALA A 211 -15.39 0.62 -33.71
C ALA A 211 -15.82 -0.34 -34.84
N GLU A 212 -16.21 -1.57 -34.51
CA GLU A 212 -16.76 -2.55 -35.45
C GLU A 212 -18.18 -2.20 -35.94
N GLN A 213 -18.97 -1.50 -35.12
CA GLN A 213 -20.37 -1.16 -35.41
C GLN A 213 -20.52 0.26 -35.99
N ALA A 214 -19.82 1.22 -35.42
CA ALA A 214 -19.98 2.64 -35.73
C ALA A 214 -19.51 2.97 -37.17
N ALA A 215 -20.22 3.90 -37.83
CA ALA A 215 -19.72 4.49 -39.07
C ALA A 215 -18.39 5.23 -38.82
N HIS A 216 -18.29 5.94 -37.69
CA HIS A 216 -17.06 6.56 -37.22
C HIS A 216 -17.02 6.60 -35.69
N LEU A 217 -15.88 6.28 -35.08
CA LEU A 217 -15.65 6.38 -33.65
C LEU A 217 -14.58 7.45 -33.37
N THR A 218 -14.93 8.46 -32.57
CA THR A 218 -13.98 9.45 -32.04
C THR A 218 -13.75 9.19 -30.56
N VAL A 219 -12.51 8.86 -30.18
CA VAL A 219 -12.11 8.59 -28.80
C VAL A 219 -11.45 9.81 -28.19
N PHE A 220 -12.04 10.36 -27.14
CA PHE A 220 -11.52 11.50 -26.39
C PHE A 220 -10.75 11.00 -25.17
N GLN A 221 -9.42 10.96 -25.30
CA GLN A 221 -8.50 10.48 -24.28
C GLN A 221 -7.85 11.66 -23.55
N ARG A 222 -7.94 11.67 -22.21
CA ARG A 222 -7.17 12.62 -21.38
C ARG A 222 -5.81 12.09 -20.99
N THR A 223 -5.76 10.88 -20.44
CA THR A 223 -4.54 10.24 -19.98
C THR A 223 -4.56 8.81 -20.50
N PRO A 224 -3.56 8.36 -21.29
CA PRO A 224 -3.45 6.96 -21.65
C PRO A 224 -3.25 6.10 -20.40
N ASN A 225 -3.83 4.91 -20.39
CA ASN A 225 -3.62 3.91 -19.34
C ASN A 225 -2.83 2.72 -19.90
N PHE A 226 -2.11 2.01 -19.04
CA PHE A 226 -1.49 0.75 -19.44
C PHE A 226 -2.58 -0.29 -19.71
N ALA A 227 -2.65 -0.77 -20.95
CA ALA A 227 -3.48 -1.90 -21.35
C ALA A 227 -2.62 -3.10 -21.76
N LEU A 228 -3.09 -4.29 -21.43
CA LEU A 228 -2.43 -5.57 -21.67
C LEU A 228 -3.39 -6.51 -22.40
N PRO A 229 -2.91 -7.30 -23.38
CA PRO A 229 -3.77 -8.23 -24.08
C PRO A 229 -4.26 -9.32 -23.13
N ALA A 230 -5.57 -9.52 -23.06
CA ALA A 230 -6.17 -10.56 -22.22
C ALA A 230 -5.86 -11.98 -22.73
N HIS A 231 -5.60 -12.10 -24.04
CA HIS A 231 -5.51 -13.38 -24.75
C HIS A 231 -6.64 -14.33 -24.33
N ASN A 232 -7.86 -13.79 -24.31
CA ASN A 232 -9.02 -14.50 -23.79
C ASN A 232 -9.37 -15.70 -24.70
N GLY A 233 -9.84 -16.77 -24.07
CA GLY A 233 -10.08 -18.07 -24.71
C GLY A 233 -10.49 -19.10 -23.65
N PRO A 234 -10.27 -20.40 -23.89
CA PRO A 234 -10.44 -21.42 -22.86
C PRO A 234 -9.57 -21.14 -21.62
N GLN A 235 -9.98 -21.68 -20.47
CA GLN A 235 -9.18 -21.61 -19.25
C GLN A 235 -7.79 -22.25 -19.46
N PRO A 236 -6.71 -21.65 -18.93
CA PRO A 236 -5.37 -22.25 -19.00
C PRO A 236 -5.35 -23.64 -18.36
N ALA A 237 -4.83 -24.63 -19.09
CA ALA A 237 -4.87 -26.03 -18.67
C ALA A 237 -4.08 -26.29 -17.39
N ASP A 238 -2.90 -25.67 -17.24
CA ASP A 238 -2.07 -25.74 -16.05
C ASP A 238 -2.80 -25.22 -14.81
N ARG A 239 -3.42 -24.04 -14.90
CA ARG A 239 -4.17 -23.43 -13.80
C ARG A 239 -5.40 -24.25 -13.45
N LYS A 240 -6.10 -24.77 -14.46
CA LYS A 240 -7.25 -25.65 -14.27
C LYS A 240 -6.86 -26.94 -13.56
N THR A 241 -5.78 -27.59 -13.97
CA THR A 241 -5.28 -28.81 -13.32
C THR A 241 -4.86 -28.56 -11.87
N MET A 242 -4.17 -27.46 -11.57
CA MET A 242 -3.82 -27.08 -10.19
C MET A 242 -5.08 -26.94 -9.33
N PHE A 243 -6.09 -26.23 -9.85
CA PHE A 243 -7.36 -26.03 -9.16
C PHE A 243 -8.12 -27.35 -8.95
N GLU A 244 -8.23 -28.21 -9.97
CA GLU A 244 -9.01 -29.46 -9.88
C GLU A 244 -8.34 -30.53 -9.01
N THR A 245 -7.00 -30.52 -8.91
CA THR A 245 -6.22 -31.47 -8.12
C THR A 245 -6.43 -31.26 -6.63
N ASP A 246 -6.43 -30.00 -6.17
CA ASP A 246 -6.68 -29.63 -4.78
C ASP A 246 -7.43 -28.29 -4.71
N ARG A 247 -8.75 -28.34 -4.90
CA ARG A 247 -9.61 -27.15 -4.84
C ARG A 247 -9.48 -26.44 -3.49
N ALA A 248 -9.49 -27.20 -2.40
CA ALA A 248 -9.44 -26.64 -1.05
C ALA A 248 -8.11 -25.93 -0.80
N GLY A 249 -6.98 -26.58 -1.08
CA GLY A 249 -5.66 -25.97 -0.95
C GLY A 249 -5.45 -24.79 -1.90
N TYR A 250 -5.96 -24.85 -3.13
CA TYR A 250 -5.92 -23.73 -4.07
C TYR A 250 -6.64 -22.50 -3.53
N ARG A 251 -7.87 -22.68 -2.99
CA ARG A 251 -8.63 -21.60 -2.35
C ARG A 251 -7.94 -21.08 -1.10
N GLU A 252 -7.36 -21.96 -0.29
CA GLU A 252 -6.64 -21.55 0.91
C GLU A 252 -5.40 -20.71 0.58
N GLN A 253 -4.63 -21.10 -0.43
CA GLN A 253 -3.52 -20.29 -0.93
C GLN A 253 -4.01 -18.92 -1.43
N ALA A 254 -5.14 -18.86 -2.13
CA ALA A 254 -5.71 -17.59 -2.57
C ALA A 254 -6.07 -16.69 -1.37
N ARG A 255 -6.66 -17.24 -0.30
CA ARG A 255 -7.04 -16.50 0.92
C ARG A 255 -5.86 -15.87 1.66
N TRP A 256 -4.67 -16.48 1.58
CA TRP A 256 -3.44 -16.00 2.23
C TRP A 256 -2.46 -15.28 1.30
N SER A 257 -2.72 -15.25 0.00
CA SER A 257 -1.93 -14.50 -0.97
C SER A 257 -2.05 -12.97 -0.81
N MET A 258 -1.18 -12.23 -1.49
CA MET A 258 -1.22 -10.77 -1.52
C MET A 258 -2.45 -10.21 -2.23
N ALA A 259 -2.84 -10.80 -3.37
CA ALA A 259 -3.88 -10.27 -4.25
C ALA A 259 -5.21 -11.06 -4.23
N GLY A 260 -5.35 -12.08 -3.39
CA GLY A 260 -6.53 -12.97 -3.43
C GLY A 260 -6.50 -13.96 -4.59
N VAL A 261 -5.29 -14.30 -5.07
CA VAL A 261 -4.99 -15.16 -6.21
C VAL A 261 -3.74 -15.96 -5.85
N PRO A 262 -3.68 -17.30 -6.04
CA PRO A 262 -2.66 -18.16 -5.46
C PRO A 262 -1.33 -18.12 -6.24
N TYR A 263 -0.72 -16.94 -6.27
CA TYR A 263 0.65 -16.74 -6.72
C TYR A 263 1.59 -16.67 -5.53
N LEU A 264 2.75 -17.32 -5.65
CA LEU A 264 3.83 -17.21 -4.69
C LEU A 264 4.46 -15.81 -4.75
N GLN A 265 5.04 -15.40 -3.63
CA GLN A 265 5.77 -14.15 -3.55
C GLN A 265 7.10 -14.26 -4.30
N GLN A 266 7.39 -13.29 -5.17
CA GLN A 266 8.70 -13.18 -5.80
C GLN A 266 9.74 -12.66 -4.81
N THR A 267 10.94 -13.22 -4.86
CA THR A 267 12.07 -12.85 -4.00
C THR A 267 13.25 -12.25 -4.77
N VAL A 268 13.33 -12.50 -6.08
CA VAL A 268 14.39 -11.96 -6.94
C VAL A 268 14.04 -10.53 -7.36
N VAL A 269 14.96 -9.58 -7.17
CA VAL A 269 14.78 -8.17 -7.53
C VAL A 269 15.32 -7.86 -8.93
N SER A 270 14.83 -6.78 -9.52
CA SER A 270 15.06 -6.39 -10.92
C SER A 270 16.55 -6.32 -11.30
N TRP A 271 17.38 -5.74 -10.44
CA TRP A 271 18.79 -5.51 -10.68
C TRP A 271 19.69 -6.73 -10.43
N GLN A 272 19.14 -7.83 -9.88
CA GLN A 272 19.83 -9.13 -9.82
C GLN A 272 19.72 -9.91 -11.13
N LEU A 273 18.82 -9.49 -12.03
CA LEU A 273 18.58 -10.14 -13.31
C LEU A 273 19.33 -9.42 -14.43
N SER A 274 19.87 -10.19 -15.35
CA SER A 274 20.35 -9.68 -16.64
C SER A 274 19.19 -9.11 -17.47
N ASP A 275 19.52 -8.24 -18.44
CA ASP A 275 18.51 -7.70 -19.37
C ASP A 275 17.79 -8.81 -20.15
N ALA A 276 18.50 -9.90 -20.47
CA ALA A 276 17.94 -11.06 -21.17
C ALA A 276 16.89 -11.79 -20.31
N GLU A 277 17.20 -12.06 -19.04
CA GLU A 277 16.26 -12.72 -18.11
C GLU A 277 15.04 -11.82 -17.83
N ARG A 278 15.24 -10.51 -17.66
CA ARG A 278 14.12 -9.56 -17.49
C ARG A 278 13.19 -9.57 -18.70
N ARG A 279 13.75 -9.57 -19.92
CA ARG A 279 12.97 -9.64 -21.16
C ARG A 279 12.26 -10.97 -21.32
N GLU A 280 12.90 -12.10 -21.05
CA GLU A 280 12.28 -13.43 -21.13
C GLU A 280 11.07 -13.54 -20.20
N ARG A 281 11.23 -13.14 -18.92
CA ARG A 281 10.12 -13.13 -17.94
C ARG A 281 8.95 -12.27 -18.42
N PHE A 282 9.24 -11.07 -18.92
CA PHE A 282 8.22 -10.18 -19.45
C PHE A 282 7.49 -10.77 -20.65
N GLU A 283 8.20 -11.32 -21.65
CA GLU A 283 7.59 -11.90 -22.84
C GLU A 283 6.68 -13.09 -22.50
N LYS A 284 7.09 -13.93 -21.54
CA LYS A 284 6.26 -15.02 -21.02
C LYS A 284 4.98 -14.50 -20.35
N ALA A 285 5.10 -13.50 -19.48
CA ALA A 285 3.96 -12.89 -18.80
C ALA A 285 3.00 -12.18 -19.77
N TRP A 286 3.54 -11.46 -20.76
CA TRP A 286 2.81 -10.78 -21.81
C TRP A 286 2.01 -11.78 -22.66
N ALA A 287 2.64 -12.87 -23.10
CA ALA A 287 1.98 -13.93 -23.87
C ALA A 287 0.90 -14.68 -23.08
N ALA A 288 1.10 -14.86 -21.77
CA ALA A 288 0.10 -15.47 -20.90
C ALA A 288 -1.17 -14.60 -20.76
N GLY A 289 -1.03 -13.27 -20.89
CA GLY A 289 -2.14 -12.32 -20.77
C GLY A 289 -2.82 -12.37 -19.41
N ASP A 290 -2.07 -12.56 -18.32
CA ASP A 290 -2.57 -12.60 -16.95
C ASP A 290 -2.19 -11.33 -16.18
N LEU A 291 -3.20 -10.51 -15.84
CA LEU A 291 -3.03 -9.24 -15.15
C LEU A 291 -2.31 -9.39 -13.81
N VAL A 292 -2.70 -10.37 -12.99
CA VAL A 292 -2.14 -10.54 -11.65
C VAL A 292 -0.72 -11.10 -11.75
N HIS A 293 -0.47 -11.98 -12.73
CA HIS A 293 0.86 -12.49 -13.00
C HIS A 293 1.82 -11.35 -13.37
N ILE A 294 1.47 -10.50 -14.34
CA ILE A 294 2.39 -9.42 -14.76
C ILE A 294 2.59 -8.39 -13.65
N LEU A 295 1.57 -8.14 -12.81
CA LEU A 295 1.63 -7.20 -11.70
C LEU A 295 2.48 -7.71 -10.52
N THR A 296 2.69 -9.02 -10.39
CA THR A 296 3.32 -9.59 -9.17
C THR A 296 4.51 -10.52 -9.43
N GLN A 297 4.72 -11.02 -10.65
CA GLN A 297 5.60 -12.16 -10.91
C GLN A 297 6.86 -11.87 -11.75
N LEU A 298 7.11 -10.64 -12.22
CA LEU A 298 8.33 -10.38 -12.99
C LEU A 298 9.57 -10.33 -12.08
N TRP A 299 9.48 -9.55 -11.00
CA TRP A 299 10.46 -9.43 -9.93
C TRP A 299 9.85 -8.76 -8.68
N ALA A 300 10.49 -8.92 -7.53
CA ALA A 300 9.97 -8.57 -6.21
C ALA A 300 9.74 -7.06 -6.01
N ASP A 301 10.59 -6.22 -6.60
CA ASP A 301 10.63 -4.77 -6.40
C ASP A 301 9.75 -3.97 -7.39
N GLN A 302 9.09 -4.62 -8.36
CA GLN A 302 8.38 -3.90 -9.44
C GLN A 302 7.23 -3.00 -8.98
N ALA A 303 6.62 -3.26 -7.83
CA ALA A 303 5.47 -2.52 -7.32
C ALA A 303 5.83 -1.48 -6.25
N VAL A 304 7.09 -1.47 -5.81
CA VAL A 304 7.58 -0.71 -4.64
C VAL A 304 8.81 0.14 -4.97
N ASP A 305 9.53 -0.19 -6.03
CA ASP A 305 10.72 0.53 -6.50
C ASP A 305 10.52 1.13 -7.90
N LEU A 306 10.93 2.38 -8.07
CA LEU A 306 10.77 3.09 -9.34
C LEU A 306 11.67 2.56 -10.46
N ASP A 307 12.91 2.16 -10.14
CA ASP A 307 13.86 1.67 -11.16
C ASP A 307 13.40 0.29 -11.65
N GLY A 308 13.00 -0.59 -10.72
CA GLY A 308 12.40 -1.88 -11.07
C GLY A 308 11.10 -1.72 -11.86
N ASN A 309 10.25 -0.74 -11.53
CA ASN A 309 9.00 -0.50 -12.25
C ASN A 309 9.21 0.08 -13.66
N SER A 310 10.18 0.99 -13.83
CA SER A 310 10.39 1.66 -15.12
C SER A 310 10.74 0.67 -16.22
N ILE A 311 11.48 -0.39 -15.90
CA ILE A 311 11.80 -1.48 -16.82
C ILE A 311 10.50 -2.12 -17.37
N VAL A 312 9.52 -2.42 -16.51
CA VAL A 312 8.22 -2.97 -16.94
C VAL A 312 7.49 -1.97 -17.84
N GLY A 313 7.47 -0.70 -17.43
CA GLY A 313 6.88 0.39 -18.19
C GLY A 313 7.46 0.46 -19.61
N ASP A 314 8.79 0.46 -19.75
CA ASP A 314 9.48 0.56 -21.04
C ASP A 314 9.19 -0.62 -21.97
N LEU A 315 9.19 -1.84 -21.42
CA LEU A 315 8.83 -3.05 -22.18
C LEU A 315 7.37 -3.00 -22.68
N ILE A 316 6.43 -2.48 -21.90
CA ILE A 316 5.05 -2.28 -22.37
C ILE A 316 4.98 -1.18 -23.43
N ARG A 317 5.72 -0.07 -23.27
CA ARG A 317 5.78 1.00 -24.28
C ARG A 317 6.35 0.52 -25.61
N GLU A 318 7.28 -0.44 -25.61
CA GLU A 318 7.72 -1.14 -26.83
C GLU A 318 6.55 -1.87 -27.50
N LYS A 319 5.73 -2.61 -26.75
CA LYS A 319 4.56 -3.33 -27.28
C LYS A 319 3.51 -2.38 -27.86
N ILE A 320 3.25 -1.24 -27.21
CA ILE A 320 2.31 -0.22 -27.72
C ILE A 320 2.78 0.33 -29.06
N ARG A 321 4.06 0.73 -29.15
CA ARG A 321 4.65 1.25 -30.40
C ARG A 321 4.63 0.22 -31.54
N ALA A 322 4.75 -1.07 -31.22
CA ALA A 322 4.66 -2.14 -32.21
C ALA A 322 3.20 -2.39 -32.68
N ALA A 323 2.21 -2.16 -31.83
CA ALA A 323 0.80 -2.46 -32.12
C ALA A 323 0.10 -1.37 -32.95
N VAL A 324 0.56 -0.12 -32.89
CA VAL A 324 -0.06 1.04 -33.54
C VAL A 324 0.82 1.54 -34.69
N LYS A 325 0.28 1.54 -35.91
CA LYS A 325 1.03 1.84 -37.15
C LYS A 325 1.39 3.32 -37.28
N ASP A 326 0.51 4.21 -36.84
CA ASP A 326 0.73 5.64 -36.85
C ASP A 326 1.58 6.06 -35.63
N PRO A 327 2.77 6.66 -35.82
CA PRO A 327 3.67 7.00 -34.72
C PRO A 327 3.13 8.11 -33.80
N GLU A 328 2.33 9.05 -34.31
CA GLU A 328 1.74 10.12 -33.50
C GLU A 328 0.64 9.56 -32.59
N ILE A 329 -0.20 8.66 -33.13
CA ILE A 329 -1.22 7.96 -32.36
C ILE A 329 -0.56 7.04 -31.32
N ALA A 330 0.49 6.30 -31.70
CA ALA A 330 1.25 5.47 -30.79
C ALA A 330 1.80 6.28 -29.62
N ALA A 331 2.43 7.43 -29.88
CA ALA A 331 2.92 8.33 -28.85
C ALA A 331 1.79 8.85 -27.93
N ALA A 332 0.64 9.23 -28.50
CA ALA A 332 -0.51 9.69 -27.72
C ALA A 332 -1.14 8.60 -26.84
N LEU A 333 -1.05 7.32 -27.24
CA LEU A 333 -1.52 6.16 -26.47
C LEU A 333 -0.54 5.66 -25.42
N THR A 334 0.70 6.16 -25.40
CA THR A 334 1.77 5.65 -24.55
C THR A 334 1.78 6.34 -23.17
N PRO A 335 1.63 5.62 -22.04
CA PRO A 335 1.65 6.23 -20.71
C PRO A 335 3.07 6.61 -20.23
N HIS A 336 3.22 7.87 -19.79
CA HIS A 336 4.47 8.42 -19.24
C HIS A 336 4.31 9.14 -17.90
N ASP A 337 3.08 9.40 -17.45
CA ASP A 337 2.79 10.25 -16.30
C ASP A 337 2.56 9.48 -14.99
N HIS A 338 2.70 8.16 -15.01
CA HIS A 338 2.59 7.31 -13.83
C HIS A 338 3.35 5.98 -13.98
N PRO A 339 3.81 5.37 -12.86
CA PRO A 339 4.38 4.02 -12.86
C PRO A 339 3.36 2.95 -13.28
N PHE A 340 3.82 1.84 -13.86
CA PHE A 340 2.98 0.68 -14.15
C PHE A 340 2.37 0.13 -12.85
N GLY A 341 1.07 -0.18 -12.84
CA GLY A 341 0.36 -0.66 -11.65
C GLY A 341 -0.05 0.42 -10.63
N ALA A 342 0.51 1.65 -10.70
CA ALA A 342 0.08 2.76 -9.83
C ALA A 342 -1.35 3.23 -10.14
N LYS A 343 -1.79 3.05 -11.39
CA LYS A 343 -3.21 2.97 -11.78
C LYS A 343 -3.51 1.51 -12.10
N ARG A 344 -4.77 1.08 -11.92
CA ARG A 344 -5.20 -0.26 -12.37
C ARG A 344 -4.91 -0.41 -13.87
N PRO A 345 -4.00 -1.32 -14.28
CA PRO A 345 -3.84 -1.63 -15.69
C PRO A 345 -5.12 -2.30 -16.20
N CYS A 346 -5.40 -2.15 -17.48
CA CYS A 346 -6.60 -2.70 -18.10
C CYS A 346 -6.25 -3.96 -18.89
N LEU A 347 -7.13 -4.96 -18.88
CA LEU A 347 -7.06 -6.03 -19.86
C LEU A 347 -7.84 -5.63 -21.12
N ASP A 348 -7.26 -5.88 -22.29
CA ASP A 348 -7.82 -5.53 -23.57
C ASP A 348 -7.94 -6.71 -24.54
N THR A 349 -8.86 -6.58 -25.49
CA THR A 349 -8.95 -7.44 -26.67
C THR A 349 -8.97 -6.56 -27.91
N GLY A 350 -7.79 -6.25 -28.44
CA GLY A 350 -7.63 -5.49 -29.67
C GLY A 350 -7.73 -3.97 -29.51
N TYR A 351 -7.49 -3.43 -28.31
CA TYR A 351 -7.60 -2.00 -28.03
C TYR A 351 -6.64 -1.15 -28.88
N TYR A 352 -5.34 -1.45 -28.82
CA TYR A 352 -4.36 -0.68 -29.59
C TYR A 352 -4.57 -0.88 -31.11
N ALA A 353 -4.91 -2.10 -31.53
CA ALA A 353 -5.16 -2.42 -32.93
C ALA A 353 -6.38 -1.68 -33.52
N ALA A 354 -7.37 -1.33 -32.69
CA ALA A 354 -8.56 -0.59 -33.12
C ALA A 354 -8.21 0.78 -33.73
N TYR A 355 -7.14 1.42 -33.26
CA TYR A 355 -6.69 2.72 -33.79
C TYR A 355 -6.02 2.64 -35.16
N ASN A 356 -5.73 1.44 -35.67
CA ASN A 356 -5.27 1.25 -37.05
C ASN A 356 -6.44 1.23 -38.05
N ARG A 357 -7.69 1.25 -37.58
CA ARG A 357 -8.87 1.28 -38.45
C ARG A 357 -9.09 2.68 -39.00
N PRO A 358 -9.47 2.82 -40.28
CA PRO A 358 -9.70 4.14 -40.88
C PRO A 358 -10.89 4.90 -40.28
N ASN A 359 -11.82 4.19 -39.62
CA ASN A 359 -13.02 4.77 -39.00
C ASN A 359 -12.84 5.13 -37.51
N VAL A 360 -11.60 5.15 -37.00
CA VAL A 360 -11.29 5.48 -35.60
C VAL A 360 -10.39 6.70 -35.55
N THR A 361 -10.77 7.70 -34.75
CA THR A 361 -9.96 8.91 -34.51
C THR A 361 -9.67 9.03 -33.03
N LEU A 362 -8.40 9.24 -32.68
CA LEU A 362 -7.99 9.61 -31.33
C LEU A 362 -7.90 11.13 -31.18
N VAL A 363 -8.47 11.66 -30.10
CA VAL A 363 -8.35 13.06 -29.69
C VAL A 363 -7.62 13.11 -28.35
N ASN A 364 -6.42 13.70 -28.35
CA ASN A 364 -5.60 13.87 -27.15
C ASN A 364 -6.02 15.15 -26.39
N LEU A 365 -6.85 14.99 -25.36
CA LEU A 365 -7.41 16.11 -24.59
C LEU A 365 -6.39 16.92 -23.78
N ARG A 366 -5.15 16.43 -23.62
CA ARG A 366 -4.07 17.24 -23.04
C ARG A 366 -3.53 18.30 -24.01
N GLN A 367 -3.69 18.06 -25.30
CA GLN A 367 -3.27 18.97 -26.37
C GLN A 367 -4.46 19.68 -27.02
N GLU A 368 -5.65 19.11 -26.90
CA GLU A 368 -6.90 19.58 -27.51
C GLU A 368 -8.09 19.42 -26.53
N PRO A 369 -8.19 20.25 -25.47
CA PRO A 369 -9.23 20.11 -24.45
C PRO A 369 -10.66 20.32 -25.00
N ILE A 370 -11.64 19.64 -24.41
CA ILE A 370 -13.06 19.86 -24.72
C ILE A 370 -13.48 21.24 -24.18
N LYS A 371 -14.10 22.07 -25.03
CA LYS A 371 -14.72 23.34 -24.64
C LYS A 371 -16.16 23.14 -24.17
N ALA A 372 -16.97 22.46 -24.99
CA ALA A 372 -18.37 22.21 -24.70
C ALA A 372 -18.94 21.07 -25.55
N ILE A 373 -20.02 20.48 -25.07
CA ILE A 373 -20.95 19.70 -25.88
C ILE A 373 -21.99 20.67 -26.47
N THR A 374 -22.27 20.52 -27.76
CA THR A 374 -23.22 21.34 -28.52
C THR A 374 -24.47 20.52 -28.86
N ALA A 375 -25.43 21.13 -29.56
CA ALA A 375 -26.62 20.41 -30.01
C ALA A 375 -26.31 19.22 -30.95
N SER A 376 -25.24 19.31 -31.74
CA SER A 376 -24.86 18.31 -32.75
C SER A 376 -23.65 17.46 -32.39
N GLY A 377 -22.90 17.78 -31.32
CA GLY A 377 -21.76 16.95 -30.92
C GLY A 377 -20.80 17.61 -29.92
N ILE A 378 -19.50 17.48 -30.15
CA ILE A 378 -18.45 17.92 -29.21
C ILE A 378 -17.55 18.96 -29.88
N THR A 379 -17.35 20.09 -29.21
CA THR A 379 -16.39 21.11 -29.66
C THR A 379 -15.20 21.14 -28.72
N THR A 380 -14.01 20.99 -29.29
CA THR A 380 -12.74 21.18 -28.61
C THR A 380 -12.22 22.61 -28.83
N ASP A 381 -11.05 22.92 -28.31
CA ASP A 381 -10.41 24.19 -28.59
C ASP A 381 -9.93 24.36 -30.05
N LYS A 382 -9.74 23.25 -30.78
CA LYS A 382 -9.25 23.24 -32.16
C LYS A 382 -10.30 22.92 -33.21
N ARG A 383 -11.27 22.04 -32.93
CA ARG A 383 -12.22 21.53 -33.93
C ARG A 383 -13.55 21.11 -33.32
N SER A 384 -14.56 20.92 -34.17
CA SER A 384 -15.87 20.39 -33.80
C SER A 384 -16.09 19.03 -34.43
N PHE A 385 -16.76 18.16 -33.69
CA PHE A 385 -17.11 16.81 -34.10
C PHE A 385 -18.62 16.64 -33.99
N ASP A 386 -19.30 16.54 -35.13
CA ASP A 386 -20.71 16.16 -35.15
C ASP A 386 -20.84 14.65 -34.92
N VAL A 387 -21.65 14.27 -33.94
CA VAL A 387 -21.86 12.88 -33.53
C VAL A 387 -23.33 12.63 -33.23
N ASP A 388 -23.75 11.39 -33.42
CA ASP A 388 -25.13 10.97 -33.16
C ASP A 388 -25.25 10.40 -31.74
N VAL A 389 -24.15 9.89 -31.18
CA VAL A 389 -24.08 9.26 -29.86
C VAL A 389 -22.87 9.74 -29.07
N ILE A 390 -23.05 10.00 -27.78
CA ILE A 390 -21.95 10.21 -26.81
C ILE A 390 -21.98 9.10 -25.75
N VAL A 391 -20.86 8.39 -25.62
CA VAL A 391 -20.62 7.37 -24.60
C VAL A 391 -19.65 7.91 -23.55
N PHE A 392 -20.11 8.00 -22.30
CA PHE A 392 -19.29 8.35 -21.15
C PHE A 392 -18.73 7.08 -20.49
N ALA A 393 -17.43 6.87 -20.67
CA ALA A 393 -16.62 5.88 -19.96
C ALA A 393 -15.75 6.56 -18.89
N THR A 394 -16.35 7.51 -18.17
CA THR A 394 -15.68 8.45 -17.24
C THR A 394 -15.52 7.91 -15.81
N GLY A 395 -16.02 6.70 -15.55
CA GLY A 395 -15.84 5.99 -14.28
C GLY A 395 -16.85 6.39 -13.20
N PHE A 396 -16.42 6.24 -11.94
CA PHE A 396 -17.28 6.29 -10.76
C PHE A 396 -16.71 7.22 -9.70
N ASP A 397 -17.56 7.75 -8.82
CA ASP A 397 -17.11 8.22 -7.51
C ASP A 397 -16.78 7.01 -6.63
N ALA A 398 -15.52 6.58 -6.70
CA ALA A 398 -15.08 5.29 -6.18
C ALA A 398 -15.00 5.24 -4.65
N MET A 399 -15.28 4.06 -4.09
CA MET A 399 -15.21 3.64 -2.69
C MET A 399 -16.17 4.35 -1.73
N THR A 400 -16.25 5.68 -1.77
CA THR A 400 -17.09 6.48 -0.85
C THR A 400 -18.41 6.92 -1.46
N GLY A 401 -18.50 7.06 -2.79
CA GLY A 401 -19.62 7.74 -3.45
C GLY A 401 -20.98 7.12 -3.16
N ALA A 402 -21.11 5.79 -3.26
CA ALA A 402 -22.38 5.11 -3.00
C ALA A 402 -22.82 5.20 -1.52
N ILE A 403 -21.87 5.19 -0.59
CA ILE A 403 -22.16 5.35 0.85
C ILE A 403 -22.58 6.80 1.13
N MET A 404 -21.86 7.77 0.59
CA MET A 404 -22.14 9.21 0.77
C MET A 404 -23.41 9.68 0.05
N ALA A 405 -23.90 8.93 -0.94
CA ALA A 405 -25.15 9.20 -1.64
C ALA A 405 -26.40 8.87 -0.80
N VAL A 406 -26.27 8.01 0.21
CA VAL A 406 -27.27 7.89 1.28
C VAL A 406 -27.03 9.08 2.22
N HIS A 407 -27.94 10.05 2.21
CA HIS A 407 -27.67 11.32 2.87
C HIS A 407 -28.90 11.89 3.61
N PRO A 408 -28.78 12.11 4.94
CA PRO A 408 -27.64 11.72 5.78
C PRO A 408 -27.67 10.22 6.16
N ILE A 409 -26.49 9.61 6.34
CA ILE A 409 -26.31 8.54 7.32
C ILE A 409 -25.86 9.21 8.63
N SER A 410 -26.68 9.16 9.67
CA SER A 410 -26.46 9.84 10.95
C SER A 410 -26.23 8.82 12.06
N GLY A 411 -25.04 8.85 12.66
CA GLY A 411 -24.69 8.05 13.84
C GLY A 411 -25.07 8.73 15.15
N ARG A 412 -24.35 8.40 16.23
CA ARG A 412 -24.59 8.95 17.58
C ARG A 412 -24.59 10.48 17.58
N GLY A 413 -25.50 11.07 18.36
CA GLY A 413 -25.63 12.53 18.48
C GLY A 413 -25.97 13.24 17.15
N GLY A 414 -26.53 12.53 16.17
CA GLY A 414 -26.89 13.08 14.87
C GLY A 414 -25.71 13.37 13.95
N LYS A 415 -24.50 12.86 14.26
CA LYS A 415 -23.31 13.11 13.46
C LYS A 415 -23.41 12.41 12.10
N SER A 416 -23.31 13.16 11.02
CA SER A 416 -23.37 12.60 9.65
C SER A 416 -22.04 11.97 9.22
N ILE A 417 -22.07 10.83 8.52
CA ILE A 417 -20.88 10.18 7.96
C ILE A 417 -20.15 11.10 6.98
N ASN A 418 -20.89 11.92 6.21
CA ASN A 418 -20.34 12.90 5.29
C ASN A 418 -19.45 13.93 6.02
N SER A 419 -19.83 14.31 7.25
CA SER A 419 -19.02 15.23 8.07
C SER A 419 -17.74 14.57 8.58
N VAL A 420 -17.80 13.29 8.96
CA VAL A 420 -16.62 12.52 9.41
C VAL A 420 -15.64 12.28 8.27
N TRP A 421 -16.14 12.10 7.04
CA TRP A 421 -15.34 11.83 5.85
C TRP A 421 -14.98 13.07 5.03
N ALA A 422 -15.25 14.28 5.54
CA ALA A 422 -15.00 15.52 4.81
C ALA A 422 -13.54 15.67 4.36
N ASN A 423 -12.59 15.13 5.14
CA ASN A 423 -11.15 15.14 4.84
C ASN A 423 -10.62 13.79 4.36
N GLY A 424 -11.50 12.94 3.84
CA GLY A 424 -11.19 11.58 3.40
C GLY A 424 -11.81 10.52 4.31
N PRO A 425 -12.02 9.29 3.81
CA PRO A 425 -12.72 8.27 4.56
C PRO A 425 -11.91 7.84 5.79
N GLN A 426 -12.59 7.81 6.94
CA GLN A 426 -12.06 7.37 8.22
C GLN A 426 -12.81 6.11 8.63
N THR A 427 -12.08 5.02 8.85
CA THR A 427 -12.65 3.70 9.14
C THR A 427 -11.73 2.91 10.05
N TYR A 428 -12.27 1.97 10.83
CA TYR A 428 -11.49 0.90 11.42
C TYR A 428 -11.65 -0.38 10.60
N LEU A 429 -10.50 -0.93 10.16
CA LEU A 429 -10.39 -2.10 9.27
C LEU A 429 -11.07 -1.93 7.90
N GLY A 430 -11.56 -0.75 7.56
CA GLY A 430 -12.46 -0.55 6.42
C GLY A 430 -13.83 -1.19 6.55
N LEU A 431 -14.16 -1.70 7.75
CA LEU A 431 -15.42 -2.38 8.04
C LEU A 431 -16.37 -1.53 8.90
N THR A 432 -15.84 -0.63 9.73
CA THR A 432 -16.64 0.14 10.72
C THR A 432 -16.18 1.59 10.81
N VAL A 433 -16.99 2.46 11.42
CA VAL A 433 -16.68 3.88 11.64
C VAL A 433 -17.00 4.24 13.09
N ALA A 434 -16.07 4.88 13.80
CA ALA A 434 -16.30 5.38 15.16
C ALA A 434 -17.43 6.41 15.18
N GLY A 435 -18.37 6.30 16.13
CA GLY A 435 -19.59 7.11 16.19
C GLY A 435 -20.79 6.51 15.43
N PHE A 436 -20.63 5.36 14.75
CA PHE A 436 -21.67 4.69 13.96
C PHE A 436 -21.85 3.24 14.44
N PRO A 437 -22.55 3.00 15.56
CA PRO A 437 -22.73 1.67 16.12
C PRO A 437 -23.46 0.76 15.14
N ASN A 438 -23.04 -0.51 15.09
CA ASN A 438 -23.66 -1.53 14.25
C ASN A 438 -23.75 -1.20 12.74
N LEU A 439 -23.04 -0.17 12.27
CA LEU A 439 -22.84 0.10 10.85
C LEU A 439 -21.61 -0.66 10.36
N PHE A 440 -21.80 -1.50 9.36
CA PHE A 440 -20.73 -2.25 8.72
C PHE A 440 -20.65 -1.90 7.23
N MET A 441 -19.45 -1.90 6.68
CA MET A 441 -19.19 -1.73 5.26
C MET A 441 -18.46 -2.94 4.72
N ILE A 442 -18.81 -3.38 3.52
CA ILE A 442 -18.13 -4.49 2.86
C ILE A 442 -17.28 -3.92 1.74
N THR A 443 -15.99 -4.30 1.74
CA THR A 443 -14.97 -3.77 0.84
C THR A 443 -14.88 -2.23 0.88
N GLY A 444 -15.13 -1.64 2.06
CA GLY A 444 -15.05 -0.20 2.30
C GLY A 444 -13.63 0.37 2.14
N PRO A 445 -13.51 1.71 2.13
CA PRO A 445 -12.20 2.38 2.21
C PRO A 445 -11.43 1.89 3.43
N GLY A 446 -10.13 1.66 3.30
CA GLY A 446 -9.32 1.10 4.39
C GLY A 446 -9.25 -0.43 4.43
N SER A 447 -9.88 -1.15 3.48
CA SER A 447 -9.77 -2.61 3.32
C SER A 447 -9.07 -2.97 1.98
N PRO A 448 -8.64 -4.23 1.73
CA PRO A 448 -7.94 -4.60 0.49
C PRO A 448 -8.74 -4.22 -0.76
N SER A 449 -10.06 -4.44 -0.70
CA SER A 449 -11.05 -3.91 -1.64
C SER A 449 -10.61 -4.12 -3.11
N VAL A 450 -10.52 -3.04 -3.87
CA VAL A 450 -10.20 -3.04 -5.30
C VAL A 450 -8.75 -3.42 -5.66
N LEU A 451 -7.86 -3.56 -4.68
CA LEU A 451 -6.49 -4.06 -4.92
C LEU A 451 -6.41 -5.59 -4.87
N SER A 452 -7.51 -6.27 -4.52
CA SER A 452 -7.59 -7.72 -4.51
C SER A 452 -8.55 -8.27 -5.57
N ASN A 453 -8.51 -9.58 -5.74
CA ASN A 453 -9.68 -10.35 -6.15
C ASN A 453 -10.80 -10.12 -5.14
N MET A 454 -11.76 -9.28 -5.52
CA MET A 454 -12.82 -8.85 -4.62
C MET A 454 -13.70 -9.99 -4.12
N ALA A 455 -13.83 -11.11 -4.84
CA ALA A 455 -14.62 -12.25 -4.37
C ALA A 455 -14.05 -12.81 -3.04
N VAL A 456 -12.72 -12.95 -2.96
CA VAL A 456 -12.02 -13.43 -1.76
C VAL A 456 -12.15 -12.45 -0.59
N SER A 457 -11.97 -11.15 -0.85
CA SER A 457 -12.12 -10.13 0.19
C SER A 457 -13.57 -9.93 0.63
N ILE A 458 -14.54 -10.06 -0.26
CA ILE A 458 -15.97 -10.01 0.07
C ILE A 458 -16.35 -11.15 1.00
N GLU A 459 -15.95 -12.39 0.70
CA GLU A 459 -16.25 -13.52 1.58
C GLU A 459 -15.60 -13.34 2.95
N GLN A 460 -14.34 -12.92 3.01
CA GLN A 460 -13.66 -12.69 4.29
C GLN A 460 -14.35 -11.61 5.13
N HIS A 461 -14.79 -10.50 4.52
CA HIS A 461 -15.52 -9.46 5.23
C HIS A 461 -16.91 -9.94 5.70
N ALA A 462 -17.64 -10.64 4.84
CA ALA A 462 -18.96 -11.16 5.15
C ALA A 462 -18.89 -12.18 6.30
N ASP A 463 -17.91 -13.10 6.25
CA ASP A 463 -17.65 -14.06 7.32
C ASP A 463 -17.34 -13.35 8.63
N TRP A 464 -16.36 -12.44 8.61
CA TRP A 464 -15.95 -11.72 9.82
C TRP A 464 -17.12 -10.95 10.43
N VAL A 465 -17.85 -10.18 9.64
CA VAL A 465 -19.00 -9.38 10.12
C VAL A 465 -20.10 -10.27 10.66
N VAL A 466 -20.56 -11.28 9.92
CA VAL A 466 -21.67 -12.14 10.37
C VAL A 466 -21.25 -12.97 11.60
N ASP A 467 -20.01 -13.44 11.67
CA ASP A 467 -19.49 -14.12 12.87
C ASP A 467 -19.47 -13.19 14.09
N ARG A 468 -19.18 -11.89 13.91
CA ARG A 468 -19.30 -10.92 15.01
C ARG A 468 -20.75 -10.74 15.43
N LEU A 469 -21.70 -10.66 14.50
CA LEU A 469 -23.12 -10.53 14.85
C LEU A 469 -23.62 -11.75 15.63
N ILE A 470 -23.21 -12.96 15.24
CA ILE A 470 -23.51 -14.20 15.97
C ILE A 470 -22.93 -14.11 17.39
N ALA A 471 -21.63 -13.80 17.51
CA ALA A 471 -20.96 -13.72 18.81
C ALA A 471 -21.55 -12.63 19.72
N LEU A 472 -21.94 -11.47 19.18
CA LEU A 472 -22.62 -10.42 19.95
C LEU A 472 -23.94 -10.92 20.52
N ARG A 473 -24.77 -11.55 19.68
CA ARG A 473 -26.06 -12.11 20.09
C ARG A 473 -25.88 -13.19 21.17
N GLU A 474 -24.91 -14.08 21.01
CA GLU A 474 -24.61 -15.16 21.96
C GLU A 474 -24.07 -14.63 23.30
N ALA A 475 -23.27 -13.57 23.26
CA ALA A 475 -22.74 -12.91 24.46
C ALA A 475 -23.73 -11.93 25.12
N GLY A 476 -24.93 -11.74 24.56
CA GLY A 476 -25.94 -10.82 25.08
C GLY A 476 -25.66 -9.33 24.80
N PHE A 477 -24.73 -9.01 23.91
CA PHE A 477 -24.48 -7.64 23.47
C PHE A 477 -25.40 -7.23 22.31
N THR A 478 -25.80 -5.97 22.31
CA THR A 478 -26.71 -5.37 21.32
C THR A 478 -26.00 -4.40 20.37
N THR A 479 -24.88 -3.81 20.79
CA THR A 479 -24.12 -2.85 20.00
C THR A 479 -22.64 -3.18 19.94
N MET A 480 -22.04 -2.89 18.78
CA MET A 480 -20.61 -2.95 18.52
C MET A 480 -20.19 -1.68 17.76
N GLU A 481 -19.13 -1.04 18.23
CA GLU A 481 -18.66 0.24 17.72
C GLU A 481 -17.13 0.32 17.79
N ALA A 482 -16.49 0.80 16.72
CA ALA A 482 -15.05 1.05 16.73
C ALA A 482 -14.71 2.23 17.65
N THR A 483 -13.58 2.15 18.35
CA THR A 483 -13.05 3.27 19.13
C THR A 483 -12.33 4.28 18.23
N GLU A 484 -12.25 5.52 18.69
CA GLU A 484 -11.54 6.59 17.98
C GLU A 484 -10.03 6.31 17.89
N THR A 485 -9.42 5.75 18.94
CA THR A 485 -8.00 5.39 18.96
C THR A 485 -7.69 4.33 17.90
N ALA A 486 -8.52 3.29 17.79
CA ALA A 486 -8.32 2.23 16.81
C ALA A 486 -8.53 2.72 15.38
N GLN A 487 -9.54 3.55 15.13
CA GLN A 487 -9.76 4.19 13.83
C GLN A 487 -8.56 5.07 13.44
N ALA A 488 -8.07 5.90 14.37
CA ALA A 488 -6.91 6.76 14.11
C ALA A 488 -5.61 5.94 13.90
N GLY A 489 -5.43 4.85 14.64
CA GLY A 489 -4.34 3.89 14.45
C GLY A 489 -4.38 3.24 13.08
N TRP A 490 -5.56 2.80 12.64
CA TRP A 490 -5.75 2.22 11.31
C TRP A 490 -5.47 3.21 10.18
N ALA A 491 -5.91 4.47 10.32
CA ALA A 491 -5.60 5.52 9.35
C ALA A 491 -4.09 5.77 9.22
N ARG A 492 -3.34 5.70 10.33
CA ARG A 492 -1.87 5.78 10.30
C ARG A 492 -1.26 4.57 9.60
N HIS A 493 -1.67 3.36 9.96
CA HIS A 493 -1.20 2.13 9.30
C HIS A 493 -1.45 2.14 7.79
N MET A 494 -2.62 2.63 7.35
CA MET A 494 -2.94 2.84 5.94
C MET A 494 -1.94 3.80 5.26
N ALA A 495 -1.60 4.91 5.90
CA ALA A 495 -0.62 5.86 5.39
C ALA A 495 0.77 5.22 5.28
N ASP A 496 1.20 4.48 6.30
CA ASP A 496 2.48 3.76 6.32
C ASP A 496 2.55 2.70 5.20
N CYS A 497 1.50 1.89 5.03
CA CYS A 497 1.40 0.94 3.91
C CYS A 497 1.43 1.63 2.54
N SER A 498 0.84 2.83 2.42
CA SER A 498 0.81 3.55 1.14
C SER A 498 2.20 4.02 0.71
N MET A 499 3.07 4.34 1.68
CA MET A 499 4.44 4.81 1.42
C MET A 499 5.32 3.75 0.78
N LEU A 500 5.04 2.48 1.06
CA LEU A 500 5.74 1.33 0.49
C LEU A 500 5.45 1.10 -0.99
N THR A 501 4.39 1.68 -1.55
CA THR A 501 3.94 1.35 -2.90
C THR A 501 3.98 2.55 -3.83
N LEU A 502 3.99 2.26 -5.13
CA LEU A 502 3.98 3.30 -6.16
C LEU A 502 2.59 3.89 -6.44
N HIS A 503 1.53 3.41 -5.77
CA HIS A 503 0.13 3.86 -5.97
C HIS A 503 -0.04 5.37 -5.72
N ARG A 504 0.67 5.90 -4.72
CA ARG A 504 0.66 7.33 -4.37
C ARG A 504 1.22 8.24 -5.45
N LEU A 505 1.93 7.70 -6.44
CA LEU A 505 2.58 8.46 -7.51
C LEU A 505 1.66 8.68 -8.72
N ALA A 506 0.40 8.22 -8.67
CA ALA A 506 -0.55 8.36 -9.76
C ALA A 506 -1.81 9.15 -9.36
N ASN A 507 -2.27 10.00 -10.27
CA ASN A 507 -3.61 10.60 -10.21
C ASN A 507 -4.64 9.58 -10.71
N THR A 508 -5.35 8.94 -9.77
CA THR A 508 -6.28 7.83 -10.03
C THR A 508 -7.47 7.85 -9.09
N TRP A 509 -8.45 7.00 -9.37
CA TRP A 509 -9.62 6.83 -8.50
C TRP A 509 -9.28 6.09 -7.19
N TYR A 510 -8.15 5.38 -7.09
CA TYR A 510 -7.64 4.90 -5.79
C TYR A 510 -7.32 6.04 -4.83
N THR A 511 -6.92 7.20 -5.37
CA THR A 511 -6.49 8.36 -4.59
C THR A 511 -7.56 9.43 -4.44
N GLY A 512 -8.73 9.24 -5.05
CA GLY A 512 -9.80 10.25 -5.11
C GLY A 512 -9.57 11.35 -6.14
N ALA A 513 -8.44 11.34 -6.87
CA ALA A 513 -8.07 12.37 -7.86
C ALA A 513 -9.01 12.48 -9.06
N ASN A 514 -9.91 11.51 -9.22
CA ASN A 514 -10.86 11.46 -10.31
C ASN A 514 -12.12 12.30 -10.08
N VAL A 515 -12.39 12.78 -8.85
CA VAL A 515 -13.57 13.59 -8.51
C VAL A 515 -13.12 14.96 -8.02
N PRO A 516 -13.48 16.07 -8.71
CA PRO A 516 -13.15 17.42 -8.26
C PRO A 516 -13.65 17.70 -6.83
N GLY A 517 -12.79 18.28 -5.99
CA GLY A 517 -13.12 18.61 -4.59
C GLY A 517 -13.10 17.42 -3.62
N LYS A 518 -12.91 16.18 -4.08
CA LYS A 518 -12.78 15.01 -3.21
C LYS A 518 -11.43 15.00 -2.50
N ALA A 519 -11.43 14.64 -1.23
CA ALA A 519 -10.21 14.46 -0.45
C ALA A 519 -9.25 13.45 -1.11
N GLN A 520 -7.96 13.76 -1.08
CA GLN A 520 -6.92 12.99 -1.76
C GLN A 520 -6.19 12.06 -0.80
N GLY A 521 -5.87 10.84 -1.24
CA GLY A 521 -5.11 9.86 -0.48
C GLY A 521 -5.43 8.42 -0.89
N VAL A 522 -4.49 7.49 -0.76
CA VAL A 522 -4.70 6.08 -1.14
C VAL A 522 -5.78 5.47 -0.22
N MET A 523 -6.95 5.23 -0.77
CA MET A 523 -8.11 4.70 -0.04
C MET A 523 -8.10 3.18 0.19
N PRO A 524 -7.65 2.31 -0.73
CA PRO A 524 -7.59 0.87 -0.47
C PRO A 524 -6.36 0.47 0.35
N TYR A 525 -6.48 -0.59 1.15
CA TYR A 525 -5.36 -1.12 1.95
C TYR A 525 -4.33 -1.80 1.04
N THR A 526 -3.11 -1.26 1.01
CA THR A 526 -2.02 -1.73 0.14
C THR A 526 -1.19 -2.88 0.73
N GLY A 527 -1.46 -3.30 1.97
CA GLY A 527 -0.70 -4.37 2.64
C GLY A 527 -1.08 -5.80 2.24
N GLY A 528 -2.06 -6.00 1.35
CA GLY A 528 -2.45 -7.31 0.81
C GLY A 528 -3.52 -8.06 1.59
N VAL A 529 -4.10 -9.10 0.97
CA VAL A 529 -5.26 -9.86 1.48
C VAL A 529 -4.89 -10.73 2.69
N GLY A 530 -3.84 -11.54 2.61
CA GLY A 530 -3.38 -12.40 3.71
C GLY A 530 -3.01 -11.60 4.97
N PRO A 531 -2.15 -10.57 4.89
CA PRO A 531 -1.82 -9.73 6.04
C PRO A 531 -3.03 -9.02 6.65
N TYR A 532 -3.96 -8.52 5.82
CA TYR A 532 -5.21 -7.95 6.32
C TYR A 532 -6.06 -8.97 7.09
N ARG A 533 -6.19 -10.19 6.56
CA ARG A 533 -6.89 -11.29 7.25
C ARG A 533 -6.24 -11.61 8.60
N SER A 534 -4.91 -11.64 8.67
CA SER A 534 -4.17 -11.83 9.93
C SER A 534 -4.49 -10.73 10.95
N ILE A 535 -4.52 -9.46 10.53
CA ILE A 535 -4.90 -8.34 11.40
C ILE A 535 -6.34 -8.48 11.91
N CYS A 536 -7.29 -8.80 11.02
CA CYS A 536 -8.69 -9.01 11.41
C CYS A 536 -8.84 -10.17 12.41
N ASN A 537 -8.04 -11.23 12.28
CA ASN A 537 -8.02 -12.34 13.24
C ASN A 537 -7.39 -11.93 14.57
N GLU A 538 -6.32 -11.13 14.54
CA GLU A 538 -5.63 -10.63 15.74
C GLU A 538 -6.55 -9.73 16.58
N VAL A 539 -7.38 -8.91 15.95
CA VAL A 539 -8.43 -8.13 16.63
C VAL A 539 -9.31 -9.03 17.49
N VAL A 540 -9.73 -10.18 16.94
CA VAL A 540 -10.56 -11.15 17.65
C VAL A 540 -9.79 -11.80 18.79
N SER A 541 -8.59 -12.33 18.51
CA SER A 541 -7.81 -13.08 19.51
C SER A 541 -7.37 -12.21 20.68
N ARG A 542 -7.22 -10.89 20.46
CA ARG A 542 -6.91 -9.91 21.50
C ARG A 542 -8.15 -9.36 22.19
N GLY A 543 -9.29 -10.04 22.13
CA GLY A 543 -10.51 -9.67 22.86
C GLY A 543 -11.25 -8.48 22.25
N MET A 544 -11.41 -8.48 20.92
CA MET A 544 -12.05 -7.39 20.15
C MET A 544 -11.32 -6.05 20.30
N LEU A 545 -9.99 -6.05 20.15
CA LEU A 545 -9.18 -4.84 20.26
C LEU A 545 -9.65 -3.76 19.25
N GLY A 546 -9.83 -2.55 19.76
CA GLY A 546 -10.36 -1.40 19.05
C GLY A 546 -11.88 -1.33 18.99
N PHE A 547 -12.61 -2.13 19.78
CA PHE A 547 -14.06 -2.12 19.83
C PHE A 547 -14.63 -1.90 21.23
N ARG A 548 -15.78 -1.23 21.24
CA ARG A 548 -16.71 -1.11 22.36
C ARG A 548 -17.96 -1.92 22.06
N LEU A 549 -18.31 -2.80 22.99
CA LEU A 549 -19.51 -3.63 22.97
C LEU A 549 -20.43 -3.18 24.10
N LYS A 550 -21.72 -3.00 23.83
CA LYS A 550 -22.72 -2.75 24.88
C LYS A 550 -23.90 -3.70 24.76
N GLY A 551 -24.49 -4.04 25.89
CA GLY A 551 -25.67 -4.88 26.02
C GLY A 551 -26.66 -4.29 27.03
N PRO A 552 -27.75 -5.02 27.33
CA PRO A 552 -28.76 -4.61 28.30
C PRO A 552 -28.18 -4.38 29.71
N ASP A 553 -28.93 -3.64 30.54
CA ASP A 553 -28.64 -3.42 31.96
C ASP A 553 -27.25 -2.82 32.27
N GLY A 554 -26.65 -2.14 31.29
CA GLY A 554 -25.34 -1.48 31.44
C GLY A 554 -24.13 -2.39 31.20
N ALA A 555 -24.32 -3.60 30.66
CA ALA A 555 -23.20 -4.45 30.25
C ALA A 555 -22.34 -3.74 29.19
N GLU A 556 -21.05 -3.53 29.47
CA GLU A 556 -20.11 -2.88 28.56
C GLU A 556 -18.75 -3.57 28.59
N GLN A 557 -18.18 -3.79 27.41
CA GLN A 557 -16.80 -4.21 27.22
C GLN A 557 -16.14 -3.25 26.24
N CYS A 558 -15.07 -2.57 26.66
CA CYS A 558 -14.27 -1.73 25.78
C CYS A 558 -12.81 -2.16 25.85
N ASN A 559 -12.27 -2.56 24.70
CA ASN A 559 -10.87 -2.90 24.57
C ASN A 559 -10.26 -1.94 23.56
N ASP A 560 -9.70 -0.83 24.04
CA ASP A 560 -9.20 0.24 23.16
C ASP A 560 -7.69 0.08 22.87
N GLY A 561 -7.26 0.49 21.67
CA GLY A 561 -5.86 0.52 21.30
C GLY A 561 -5.60 0.44 19.79
N GLU A 562 -4.32 0.58 19.43
CA GLU A 562 -3.86 0.43 18.04
C GLU A 562 -3.55 -1.04 17.73
N ILE A 563 -4.25 -1.60 16.75
CA ILE A 563 -4.01 -2.99 16.32
C ILE A 563 -2.64 -3.17 15.64
N VAL A 564 -2.16 -2.16 14.91
CA VAL A 564 -0.83 -2.18 14.30
C VAL A 564 -0.03 -0.95 14.73
N ARG A 565 1.10 -1.16 15.39
CA ARG A 565 2.05 -0.12 15.81
C ARG A 565 3.37 -0.16 15.05
N LEU A 566 3.77 -1.34 14.57
CA LEU A 566 4.97 -1.55 13.79
C LEU A 566 4.76 -1.06 12.35
N GLN A 567 5.84 -0.60 11.71
CA GLN A 567 5.82 -0.39 10.26
C GLN A 567 5.47 -1.70 9.53
N PRO A 568 4.77 -1.65 8.38
CA PRO A 568 4.23 -2.85 7.76
C PRO A 568 5.29 -3.90 7.38
N ASP A 569 6.41 -3.46 6.83
CA ASP A 569 7.56 -4.30 6.48
C ASP A 569 8.36 -4.75 7.71
N VAL A 570 8.46 -3.93 8.75
CA VAL A 570 9.03 -4.34 10.05
C VAL A 570 8.23 -5.50 10.65
N ARG A 571 6.89 -5.43 10.64
CA ARG A 571 6.03 -6.52 11.11
C ARG A 571 6.26 -7.81 10.32
N LEU A 572 6.41 -7.71 9.00
CA LEU A 572 6.70 -8.87 8.15
C LEU A 572 8.05 -9.51 8.51
N VAL A 573 9.10 -8.70 8.67
CA VAL A 573 10.44 -9.17 9.05
C VAL A 573 10.42 -9.86 10.42
N LEU A 574 9.80 -9.24 11.43
CA LEU A 574 9.74 -9.82 12.77
C LEU A 574 8.94 -11.12 12.81
N ASN A 575 7.85 -11.22 12.05
CA ASN A 575 7.09 -12.47 11.92
C ASN A 575 7.93 -13.57 11.27
N MET A 576 8.64 -13.27 10.17
CA MET A 576 9.53 -14.23 9.52
C MET A 576 10.63 -14.73 10.48
N LEU A 577 11.24 -13.83 11.25
CA LEU A 577 12.25 -14.19 12.24
C LEU A 577 11.68 -15.06 13.37
N ALA A 578 10.46 -14.77 13.84
CA ALA A 578 9.78 -15.56 14.85
C ALA A 578 9.48 -16.99 14.36
N GLU A 579 9.10 -17.15 13.09
CA GLU A 579 8.83 -18.46 12.47
C GLU A 579 10.08 -19.35 12.35
N MET A 580 11.28 -18.76 12.29
CA MET A 580 12.54 -19.52 12.27
C MET A 580 12.85 -20.22 13.61
N ASN A 581 12.20 -19.81 14.72
CA ASN A 581 12.34 -20.39 16.05
C ASN A 581 13.81 -20.60 16.50
N LEU A 582 14.65 -19.59 16.23
CA LEU A 582 16.08 -19.63 16.55
C LEU A 582 16.31 -19.47 18.06
N PRO A 583 17.32 -20.15 18.65
CA PRO A 583 17.67 -19.93 20.05
C PRO A 583 18.18 -18.49 20.27
N PRO A 584 18.03 -17.91 21.48
CA PRO A 584 18.56 -16.58 21.77
C PRO A 584 20.07 -16.52 21.52
N ILE A 585 20.53 -15.46 20.87
CA ILE A 585 21.93 -15.32 20.42
C ILE A 585 22.89 -15.43 21.61
N GLU A 586 22.53 -14.84 22.74
CA GLU A 586 23.31 -14.85 23.99
C GLU A 586 23.57 -16.27 24.55
N THR A 587 22.80 -17.28 24.12
CA THR A 587 22.98 -18.68 24.54
C THR A 587 23.98 -19.46 23.69
N MET A 588 24.45 -18.90 22.56
CA MET A 588 25.35 -19.58 21.61
C MET A 588 26.84 -19.45 21.98
N GLY A 589 27.18 -18.60 22.95
CA GLY A 589 28.56 -18.16 23.20
C GLY A 589 29.09 -17.23 22.11
N ALA A 590 30.20 -16.53 22.37
CA ALA A 590 30.70 -15.48 21.46
C ALA A 590 31.04 -16.01 20.05
N GLN A 591 31.77 -17.12 19.96
CA GLN A 591 32.12 -17.69 18.65
C GLN A 591 30.90 -18.23 17.91
N GLY A 592 30.01 -18.97 18.57
CA GLY A 592 28.79 -19.48 17.94
C GLY A 592 27.87 -18.36 17.45
N ALA A 593 27.76 -17.27 18.21
CA ALA A 593 27.02 -16.08 17.79
C ALA A 593 27.65 -15.39 16.57
N ARG A 594 28.98 -15.31 16.49
CA ARG A 594 29.69 -14.78 15.30
C ARG A 594 29.46 -15.64 14.07
N ASP A 595 29.59 -16.96 14.20
CA ASP A 595 29.36 -17.90 13.09
C ASP A 595 27.92 -17.80 12.58
N PHE A 596 26.96 -17.71 13.50
CA PHE A 596 25.54 -17.51 13.17
C PHE A 596 25.31 -16.19 12.42
N VAL A 597 25.85 -15.06 12.90
CA VAL A 597 25.69 -13.75 12.25
C VAL A 597 26.37 -13.73 10.87
N ALA A 598 27.54 -14.33 10.74
CA ALA A 598 28.24 -14.42 9.46
C ALA A 598 27.41 -15.21 8.43
N GLU A 599 26.82 -16.33 8.82
CA GLU A 599 25.96 -17.12 7.94
C GLU A 599 24.65 -16.38 7.61
N PHE A 600 24.03 -15.74 8.60
CA PHE A 600 22.84 -14.91 8.39
C PHE A 600 23.13 -13.78 7.38
N ASN A 601 24.28 -13.11 7.49
CA ASN A 601 24.67 -12.02 6.59
C ASN A 601 24.89 -12.49 5.15
N LYS A 602 25.40 -13.71 4.91
CA LYS A 602 25.54 -14.26 3.54
C LYS A 602 24.22 -14.39 2.80
N SER A 603 23.12 -14.57 3.52
CA SER A 603 21.76 -14.67 2.94
C SER A 603 21.15 -13.31 2.58
N ARG A 604 21.73 -12.21 3.07
CA ARG A 604 21.21 -10.86 2.83
C ARG A 604 21.58 -10.40 1.41
N PRO A 605 20.74 -9.56 0.77
CA PRO A 605 21.12 -8.91 -0.48
C PRO A 605 22.40 -8.11 -0.27
N VAL A 606 23.34 -8.21 -1.22
CA VAL A 606 24.60 -7.43 -1.23
C VAL A 606 24.35 -5.90 -1.25
N GLY A 607 23.13 -5.49 -1.60
CA GLY A 607 22.74 -4.09 -1.77
C GLY A 607 23.10 -3.57 -3.16
N ARG A 608 22.53 -2.41 -3.51
CA ARG A 608 22.68 -1.84 -4.86
C ARG A 608 24.15 -1.48 -5.17
N PRO A 609 24.63 -1.70 -6.41
CA PRO A 609 26.00 -1.34 -6.80
C PRO A 609 26.35 0.14 -6.56
N VAL A 610 27.60 0.37 -6.18
CA VAL A 610 28.26 1.70 -6.10
C VAL A 610 29.32 1.82 -7.18
N GLY A 611 30.05 2.93 -7.25
CA GLY A 611 31.11 3.13 -8.25
C GLY A 611 32.24 2.13 -8.11
N GLU A 612 32.71 1.92 -6.89
CA GLU A 612 33.77 0.96 -6.57
C GLU A 612 33.63 0.47 -5.13
N VAL A 613 33.99 -0.80 -4.91
CA VAL A 613 34.19 -1.37 -3.57
C VAL A 613 35.61 -1.90 -3.49
N GLY A 614 36.34 -1.48 -2.48
CA GLY A 614 37.71 -1.90 -2.22
C GLY A 614 37.90 -2.40 -0.79
N GLU A 615 38.99 -3.12 -0.56
CA GLU A 615 39.36 -3.67 0.74
C GLU A 615 40.80 -3.27 1.06
N GLY A 616 41.13 -3.11 2.35
CA GLY A 616 42.48 -2.78 2.77
C GLY A 616 42.70 -2.98 4.26
N MET A 617 43.93 -2.65 4.70
CA MET A 617 44.34 -2.69 6.10
C MET A 617 44.83 -1.30 6.50
N LEU A 618 44.42 -0.83 7.68
CA LEU A 618 44.90 0.40 8.30
C LEU A 618 45.69 0.10 9.58
N GLN A 619 46.54 1.03 9.99
CA GLN A 619 47.26 0.89 11.26
C GLN A 619 46.33 1.26 12.44
N GLY A 620 45.90 0.25 13.19
CA GLY A 620 45.11 0.41 14.41
C GLY A 620 45.96 0.72 15.64
N SER A 621 45.30 0.76 16.80
CA SER A 621 45.95 1.11 18.07
C SER A 621 46.94 0.05 18.58
N ASP A 622 46.73 -1.21 18.19
CA ASP A 622 47.52 -2.37 18.62
C ASP A 622 47.46 -3.45 17.54
N GLY A 623 47.92 -3.09 16.34
CA GLY A 623 47.97 -3.96 15.16
C GLY A 623 47.14 -3.45 13.96
N PRO A 624 47.26 -4.10 12.80
CA PRO A 624 46.49 -3.75 11.61
C PRO A 624 45.00 -4.08 11.78
N LEU A 625 44.13 -3.21 11.26
CA LEU A 625 42.67 -3.39 11.24
C LEU A 625 42.17 -3.43 9.79
N PRO A 626 41.25 -4.35 9.44
CA PRO A 626 40.67 -4.38 8.10
C PRO A 626 39.69 -3.23 7.89
N TYR A 627 39.61 -2.72 6.67
CA TYR A 627 38.55 -1.81 6.26
C TYR A 627 38.01 -2.17 4.88
N ARG A 628 36.75 -1.78 4.65
CA ARG A 628 36.06 -1.86 3.36
C ARG A 628 35.66 -0.46 2.91
N LEU A 629 36.02 -0.11 1.69
CA LEU A 629 35.85 1.21 1.10
C LEU A 629 34.75 1.19 0.04
N TYR A 630 33.83 2.15 0.10
CA TYR A 630 32.75 2.34 -0.86
C TYR A 630 32.88 3.70 -1.52
N ARG A 631 33.13 3.72 -2.83
CA ARG A 631 33.30 4.95 -3.61
C ARG A 631 32.05 5.25 -4.46
N PRO A 632 31.57 6.50 -4.47
CA PRO A 632 30.51 6.92 -5.39
C PRO A 632 30.92 6.76 -6.85
N ALA A 633 29.95 6.52 -7.75
CA ALA A 633 30.22 6.48 -9.19
C ALA A 633 30.54 7.85 -9.82
N THR A 634 30.38 8.93 -9.07
CA THR A 634 30.72 10.29 -9.52
C THR A 634 32.22 10.56 -9.42
N PRO A 635 32.81 11.38 -10.31
CA PRO A 635 34.21 11.78 -10.20
C PRO A 635 34.54 12.42 -8.83
N GLY A 636 35.68 12.06 -8.25
CA GLY A 636 36.17 12.60 -6.98
C GLY A 636 36.93 13.93 -7.13
N PRO A 637 37.53 14.44 -6.03
CA PRO A 637 37.57 13.84 -4.69
C PRO A 637 36.27 14.05 -3.88
N HIS A 638 35.98 13.14 -2.95
CA HIS A 638 34.73 13.13 -2.14
C HIS A 638 35.00 13.29 -0.65
N PRO A 639 34.08 13.87 0.16
CA PRO A 639 34.18 13.76 1.62
C PRO A 639 34.21 12.30 2.08
N ILE A 640 34.89 12.02 3.20
CA ILE A 640 35.01 10.68 3.79
C ILE A 640 34.19 10.59 5.07
N VAL A 641 33.43 9.49 5.19
CA VAL A 641 32.77 9.04 6.42
C VAL A 641 33.51 7.80 6.93
N VAL A 642 34.07 7.89 8.14
CA VAL A 642 34.58 6.75 8.90
C VAL A 642 33.41 6.07 9.57
N TYR A 643 33.15 4.81 9.23
CA TYR A 643 31.97 4.08 9.67
C TYR A 643 32.33 2.88 10.56
N PHE A 644 31.62 2.74 11.68
CA PHE A 644 31.76 1.61 12.60
C PHE A 644 30.47 0.78 12.64
N HIS A 645 30.60 -0.53 12.43
CA HIS A 645 29.49 -1.47 12.45
C HIS A 645 28.97 -1.72 13.88
N GLY A 646 27.74 -2.21 13.98
CA GLY A 646 27.10 -2.64 15.22
C GLY A 646 27.51 -4.05 15.65
N GLY A 647 26.70 -4.69 16.49
CA GLY A 647 26.97 -6.06 16.97
C GLY A 647 27.44 -6.15 18.42
N GLY A 648 27.17 -5.12 19.23
CA GLY A 648 27.40 -5.16 20.67
C GLY A 648 28.87 -5.36 21.06
N TRP A 649 29.81 -4.84 20.26
CA TRP A 649 31.27 -5.01 20.39
C TRP A 649 31.80 -6.45 20.29
N VAL A 650 30.92 -7.43 20.06
CA VAL A 650 31.24 -8.86 20.06
C VAL A 650 31.06 -9.47 18.67
N LEU A 651 30.14 -8.93 17.87
CA LEU A 651 29.71 -9.47 16.58
C LEU A 651 30.02 -8.47 15.45
N GLY A 652 30.01 -8.99 14.23
CA GLY A 652 30.15 -8.21 13.00
C GLY A 652 31.60 -8.09 12.52
N ASP A 653 31.79 -7.29 11.48
CA ASP A 653 33.06 -6.96 10.83
C ASP A 653 32.83 -5.78 9.85
N GLN A 654 33.88 -5.39 9.11
CA GLN A 654 33.81 -4.31 8.12
C GLN A 654 32.80 -4.57 6.97
N GLU A 655 32.31 -5.79 6.80
CA GLU A 655 31.41 -6.21 5.72
C GLU A 655 29.94 -6.34 6.16
N SER A 656 29.71 -6.42 7.47
CA SER A 656 28.40 -6.73 8.07
C SER A 656 27.28 -5.77 7.67
N ASP A 657 27.64 -4.53 7.32
CA ASP A 657 26.73 -3.46 6.92
C ASP A 657 26.91 -3.05 5.44
N ASP A 658 27.36 -3.97 4.58
CA ASP A 658 27.59 -3.72 3.13
C ASP A 658 26.39 -3.01 2.46
N PRO A 659 25.13 -3.45 2.66
CA PRO A 659 23.98 -2.78 2.04
C PRO A 659 23.76 -1.35 2.55
N PHE A 660 24.00 -1.11 3.85
CA PHE A 660 23.87 0.21 4.45
C PHE A 660 24.94 1.17 3.95
N CYS A 661 26.20 0.73 3.92
CA CYS A 661 27.30 1.55 3.41
C CYS A 661 27.12 1.90 1.93
N ARG A 662 26.64 0.96 1.10
CA ARG A 662 26.30 1.22 -0.30
C ARG A 662 25.17 2.25 -0.46
N ASP A 663 24.06 2.07 0.27
CA ASP A 663 22.92 3.00 0.21
C ASP A 663 23.33 4.40 0.66
N MET A 664 24.06 4.52 1.77
CA MET A 664 24.52 5.81 2.28
C MET A 664 25.57 6.44 1.37
N CYS A 665 26.51 5.68 0.80
CA CYS A 665 27.44 6.14 -0.24
C CYS A 665 26.68 6.75 -1.44
N ARG A 666 25.64 6.07 -1.94
CA ARG A 666 24.80 6.56 -3.06
C ARG A 666 24.02 7.82 -2.71
N ARG A 667 23.41 7.89 -1.52
CA ARG A 667 22.58 9.03 -1.10
C ARG A 667 23.41 10.28 -0.78
N THR A 668 24.54 10.07 -0.12
CA THR A 668 25.41 11.17 0.30
C THR A 668 26.34 11.64 -0.81
N GLY A 669 26.71 10.76 -1.76
CA GLY A 669 27.80 11.03 -2.70
C GLY A 669 29.15 11.14 -2.01
N MET A 670 29.36 10.40 -0.92
CA MET A 670 30.58 10.40 -0.11
C MET A 670 31.25 9.03 -0.12
N ILE A 671 32.54 9.00 0.20
CA ILE A 671 33.25 7.76 0.47
C ILE A 671 32.87 7.27 1.86
N PHE A 672 32.49 6.01 1.98
CA PHE A 672 32.34 5.32 3.26
C PHE A 672 33.52 4.38 3.46
N VAL A 673 34.21 4.49 4.59
CA VAL A 673 35.25 3.57 5.01
C VAL A 673 34.73 2.82 6.23
N SER A 674 34.22 1.62 6.01
CA SER A 674 33.74 0.71 7.06
C SER A 674 34.94 0.05 7.73
N VAL A 675 35.10 0.23 9.03
CA VAL A 675 36.29 -0.21 9.78
C VAL A 675 35.94 -1.41 10.66
N GLY A 676 36.71 -2.49 10.53
CA GLY A 676 36.70 -3.58 11.50
C GLY A 676 37.51 -3.18 12.74
N TYR A 677 37.01 -3.55 13.92
CA TYR A 677 37.67 -3.27 15.20
C TYR A 677 37.79 -4.56 16.01
N ARG A 678 38.65 -4.56 17.04
CA ARG A 678 38.84 -5.76 17.87
C ARG A 678 37.64 -6.02 18.77
N HIS A 679 37.21 -7.28 18.82
CA HIS A 679 36.00 -7.70 19.54
C HIS A 679 36.27 -8.23 20.95
N ALA A 680 35.31 -7.99 21.83
CA ALA A 680 35.19 -8.70 23.09
C ALA A 680 34.65 -10.12 22.84
N PRO A 681 34.95 -11.11 23.71
CA PRO A 681 35.69 -10.97 24.97
C PRO A 681 37.23 -11.01 24.86
N GLU A 682 37.79 -11.33 23.69
CA GLU A 682 39.24 -11.45 23.49
C GLU A 682 39.94 -10.10 23.68
N HIS A 683 39.28 -9.03 23.25
CA HIS A 683 39.73 -7.66 23.38
C HIS A 683 38.64 -6.82 24.05
N ARG A 684 38.62 -6.83 25.38
CA ARG A 684 37.69 -6.01 26.18
C ARG A 684 38.06 -4.53 26.12
N PHE A 685 37.21 -3.67 26.68
CA PHE A 685 37.52 -2.25 26.88
C PHE A 685 38.95 -2.05 27.45
N PRO A 686 39.77 -1.16 26.87
CA PRO A 686 39.41 -0.09 25.93
C PRO A 686 39.61 -0.38 24.43
N ALA A 687 39.83 -1.62 24.01
CA ALA A 687 40.28 -1.95 22.64
C ALA A 687 39.47 -1.29 21.50
N ALA A 688 38.15 -1.51 21.45
CA ALA A 688 37.31 -0.95 20.39
C ALA A 688 37.27 0.59 20.37
N ALA A 689 37.34 1.24 21.55
CA ALA A 689 37.37 2.70 21.64
C ALA A 689 38.69 3.28 21.11
N GLU A 690 39.82 2.63 21.44
CA GLU A 690 41.14 3.01 20.94
C GLU A 690 41.29 2.73 19.44
N ASP A 691 40.72 1.63 18.95
CA ASP A 691 40.70 1.28 17.54
C ASP A 691 39.90 2.30 16.71
N GLY A 692 38.73 2.74 17.19
CA GLY A 692 37.95 3.78 16.52
C GLY A 692 38.68 5.11 16.38
N TYR A 693 39.37 5.55 17.45
CA TYR A 693 40.21 6.74 17.42
C TYR A 693 41.41 6.58 16.46
N ALA A 694 42.14 5.47 16.55
CA ALA A 694 43.30 5.20 15.71
C ALA A 694 42.93 5.14 14.22
N ALA A 695 41.85 4.44 13.88
CA ALA A 695 41.35 4.34 12.52
C ALA A 695 40.94 5.70 11.95
N THR A 696 40.22 6.50 12.72
CA THR A 696 39.78 7.85 12.30
C THR A 696 40.97 8.75 12.02
N ARG A 697 42.01 8.70 12.86
CA ARG A 697 43.26 9.43 12.64
C ARG A 697 43.96 8.96 11.38
N TRP A 698 44.15 7.65 11.21
CA TRP A 698 44.82 7.09 10.03
C TRP A 698 44.09 7.47 8.73
N ILE A 699 42.76 7.35 8.71
CA ILE A 699 41.94 7.68 7.53
C ILE A 699 42.03 9.18 7.20
N ALA A 700 42.04 10.06 8.21
CA ALA A 700 42.21 11.49 8.00
C ALA A 700 43.59 11.83 7.41
N GLU A 701 44.65 11.14 7.86
CA GLU A 701 46.03 11.30 7.35
C GLU A 701 46.18 10.77 5.90
N HIS A 702 45.47 9.71 5.54
CA HIS A 702 45.54 9.05 4.22
C HIS A 702 44.35 9.39 3.31
N ALA A 703 43.63 10.47 3.60
CA ALA A 703 42.39 10.82 2.91
C ALA A 703 42.57 10.92 1.37
N ALA A 704 43.66 11.53 0.91
CA ALA A 704 43.95 11.69 -0.52
C ALA A 704 44.15 10.34 -1.24
N GLU A 705 44.83 9.38 -0.59
CA GLU A 705 45.09 8.04 -1.13
C GLU A 705 43.78 7.24 -1.27
N LEU A 706 42.83 7.48 -0.36
CA LEU A 706 41.50 6.87 -0.39
C LEU A 706 40.56 7.56 -1.41
N GLY A 707 41.00 8.60 -2.12
CA GLY A 707 40.20 9.40 -3.05
C GLY A 707 39.35 10.49 -2.36
N GLY A 708 39.71 10.82 -1.13
CA GLY A 708 39.07 11.79 -0.27
C GLY A 708 39.43 13.23 -0.57
N ARG A 709 38.50 14.14 -0.26
CA ARG A 709 38.70 15.59 -0.28
C ARG A 709 39.49 16.03 0.96
N SER A 710 40.43 16.96 0.79
CA SER A 710 41.10 17.62 1.91
C SER A 710 40.09 18.35 2.82
N GLY A 711 40.23 18.14 4.13
CA GLY A 711 39.35 18.74 5.14
C GLY A 711 39.00 17.77 6.27
N PRO A 712 38.08 18.16 7.16
CA PRO A 712 37.62 17.29 8.23
C PRO A 712 36.88 16.05 7.70
N VAL A 713 37.08 14.92 8.38
CA VAL A 713 36.32 13.69 8.13
C VAL A 713 34.98 13.72 8.88
N LEU A 714 34.06 12.85 8.51
CA LEU A 714 32.85 12.58 9.29
C LEU A 714 32.98 11.23 9.97
N VAL A 715 32.29 11.05 11.10
CA VAL A 715 32.25 9.77 11.80
C VAL A 715 30.81 9.28 11.90
N ALA A 716 30.58 7.99 11.68
CA ALA A 716 29.27 7.39 11.74
C ALA A 716 29.33 5.99 12.36
N GLY A 717 28.22 5.57 12.95
CA GLY A 717 28.07 4.18 13.37
C GLY A 717 26.67 3.89 13.89
N TRP A 718 26.36 2.60 14.02
CA TRP A 718 25.08 2.17 14.60
C TRP A 718 25.26 1.20 15.76
N SER A 719 24.32 1.17 16.71
CA SER A 719 24.40 0.30 17.89
C SER A 719 25.73 0.52 18.64
N ALA A 720 26.50 -0.53 18.90
CA ALA A 720 27.87 -0.44 19.43
C ALA A 720 28.83 0.38 18.55
N GLY A 721 28.69 0.38 17.22
CA GLY A 721 29.44 1.26 16.34
C GLY A 721 29.07 2.74 16.54
N GLY A 722 27.81 3.02 16.90
CA GLY A 722 27.37 4.35 17.31
C GLY A 722 28.04 4.80 18.62
N ASN A 723 28.25 3.86 19.55
CA ASN A 723 29.08 4.11 20.73
C ASN A 723 30.52 4.48 20.35
N ILE A 724 31.17 3.67 19.52
CA ILE A 724 32.55 3.91 19.05
C ILE A 724 32.66 5.26 18.34
N ALA A 725 31.68 5.62 17.50
CA ALA A 725 31.62 6.90 16.82
C ALA A 725 31.54 8.09 17.80
N ALA A 726 30.66 8.02 18.80
CA ALA A 726 30.50 9.05 19.82
C ALA A 726 31.76 9.19 20.69
N VAL A 727 32.35 8.07 21.13
CA VAL A 727 33.59 8.04 21.91
C VAL A 727 34.77 8.56 21.08
N THR A 728 34.86 8.21 19.81
CA THR A 728 35.90 8.72 18.87
C THR A 728 35.86 10.23 18.78
N CYS A 729 34.67 10.85 18.74
CA CYS A 729 34.54 12.30 18.75
C CYS A 729 35.07 12.93 20.05
N GLN A 730 34.81 12.30 21.20
CA GLN A 730 35.34 12.75 22.49
C GLN A 730 36.87 12.62 22.54
N LEU A 731 37.41 11.46 22.13
CA LEU A 731 38.85 11.21 22.11
C LEU A 731 39.59 12.14 21.13
N ALA A 732 39.01 12.43 19.97
CA ALA A 732 39.58 13.38 19.01
C ALA A 732 39.66 14.78 19.60
N ARG A 733 38.61 15.27 20.27
CA ARG A 733 38.66 16.55 20.98
C ARG A 733 39.71 16.52 22.10
N ASP A 734 39.68 15.50 22.95
CA ASP A 734 40.48 15.47 24.19
C ASP A 734 41.97 15.23 23.93
N ARG A 735 42.33 14.57 22.83
CA ARG A 735 43.71 14.22 22.48
C ARG A 735 44.30 15.08 21.36
N GLY A 736 43.57 16.10 20.88
CA GLY A 736 44.01 16.91 19.74
C GLY A 736 44.12 16.11 18.43
N GLY A 737 43.18 15.18 18.23
CA GLY A 737 43.06 14.36 17.02
C GLY A 737 42.57 15.13 15.78
N PRO A 738 42.26 14.43 14.68
CA PRO A 738 41.83 15.08 13.45
C PRO A 738 40.49 15.82 13.64
N PRO A 739 40.26 16.92 12.90
CA PRO A 739 38.99 17.62 12.95
C PRO A 739 37.87 16.75 12.35
N ILE A 740 36.74 16.68 13.07
CA ILE A 740 35.53 15.94 12.66
C ILE A 740 34.43 16.94 12.34
N ALA A 741 33.81 16.84 11.17
CA ALA A 741 32.80 17.79 10.70
C ALA A 741 31.40 17.50 11.25
N GLY A 742 31.12 16.24 11.62
CA GLY A 742 29.84 15.81 12.15
C GLY A 742 29.83 14.33 12.50
N GLN A 743 28.89 13.94 13.35
CA GLN A 743 28.69 12.56 13.78
C GLN A 743 27.27 12.05 13.47
N LEU A 744 27.16 10.87 12.87
CA LEU A 744 25.90 10.16 12.63
C LEU A 744 25.80 8.95 13.55
N LEU A 745 24.82 8.95 14.46
CA LEU A 745 24.63 7.91 15.46
C LEU A 745 23.28 7.23 15.27
N VAL A 746 23.27 5.95 14.91
CA VAL A 746 22.04 5.20 14.60
C VAL A 746 21.77 4.16 15.68
N CYS A 747 20.67 4.28 16.41
CA CYS A 747 20.34 3.46 17.57
C CYS A 747 21.56 3.25 18.50
N PRO A 748 22.27 4.31 18.94
CA PRO A 748 23.57 4.17 19.57
C PRO A 748 23.45 3.62 20.99
N VAL A 749 24.42 2.79 21.40
CA VAL A 749 24.63 2.52 22.84
C VAL A 749 25.39 3.69 23.45
N THR A 750 24.87 4.30 24.51
CA THR A 750 25.41 5.54 25.08
C THR A 750 25.56 5.52 26.60
N ASP A 751 24.89 4.59 27.27
CA ASP A 751 24.84 4.49 28.72
C ASP A 751 24.60 3.04 29.19
N CYS A 752 25.23 2.65 30.29
CA CYS A 752 25.06 1.31 30.86
C CYS A 752 23.78 1.10 31.71
N SER A 753 22.86 2.05 31.77
CA SER A 753 21.65 1.94 32.60
C SER A 753 20.54 1.13 31.91
N PHE A 754 20.13 0.04 32.55
CA PHE A 754 19.05 -0.84 32.09
C PHE A 754 17.68 -0.52 32.71
N ASP A 755 17.58 0.58 33.46
CA ASP A 755 16.37 0.96 34.20
C ASP A 755 15.46 1.91 33.41
N ARG A 756 15.88 2.29 32.20
CA ARG A 756 15.08 3.15 31.31
C ARG A 756 13.83 2.40 30.83
N PRO A 757 12.67 3.08 30.67
CA PRO A 757 11.43 2.47 30.22
C PRO A 757 11.58 1.60 28.97
N SER A 758 12.37 2.03 27.97
CA SER A 758 12.61 1.27 26.73
C SER A 758 13.20 -0.12 26.96
N TYR A 759 14.00 -0.34 28.01
CA TYR A 759 14.52 -1.67 28.35
C TYR A 759 13.44 -2.62 28.91
N THR A 760 12.33 -2.07 29.40
CA THR A 760 11.16 -2.84 29.86
C THR A 760 10.14 -3.00 28.74
N ASP A 761 9.78 -1.89 28.07
CA ASP A 761 8.79 -1.86 26.99
C ASP A 761 9.21 -2.74 25.79
N ASN A 762 10.52 -2.76 25.49
CA ASN A 762 11.10 -3.46 24.35
C ASN A 762 12.01 -4.62 24.78
N ALA A 763 11.74 -5.23 25.94
CA ALA A 763 12.61 -6.25 26.51
C ALA A 763 12.80 -7.49 25.62
N THR A 764 11.78 -7.85 24.83
CA THR A 764 11.74 -9.05 23.97
C THR A 764 11.00 -8.76 22.65
N GLY A 765 11.16 -9.64 21.65
CA GLY A 765 10.35 -9.63 20.43
C GLY A 765 10.79 -8.70 19.29
N TYR A 766 11.82 -7.86 19.49
CA TYR A 766 12.26 -6.84 18.52
C TYR A 766 13.72 -6.99 18.08
N PHE A 767 14.18 -8.24 17.91
CA PHE A 767 15.55 -8.64 17.56
C PHE A 767 16.60 -8.32 18.65
N LEU A 768 16.82 -7.05 18.97
CA LEU A 768 17.61 -6.68 20.15
C LEU A 768 16.75 -6.83 21.41
N THR A 769 17.24 -7.57 22.40
CA THR A 769 16.56 -7.82 23.66
C THR A 769 17.34 -7.25 24.84
N ARG A 770 16.66 -7.08 25.97
CA ARG A 770 17.32 -6.71 27.22
C ARG A 770 18.37 -7.76 27.63
N GLY A 771 18.05 -9.04 27.47
CA GLY A 771 18.97 -10.15 27.74
C GLY A 771 20.25 -10.08 26.91
N LEU A 772 20.11 -9.83 25.60
CA LEU A 772 21.23 -9.70 24.69
C LEU A 772 22.12 -8.49 25.04
N MET A 773 21.53 -7.38 25.48
CA MET A 773 22.31 -6.23 25.95
C MET A 773 23.08 -6.52 27.24
N PHE A 774 22.51 -7.24 28.22
CA PHE A 774 23.26 -7.65 29.40
C PHE A 774 24.49 -8.48 29.01
N TRP A 775 24.29 -9.44 28.10
CA TRP A 775 25.36 -10.29 27.60
C TRP A 775 26.48 -9.49 26.90
N PHE A 776 26.13 -8.56 26.01
CA PHE A 776 27.12 -7.68 25.37
C PHE A 776 27.92 -6.87 26.39
N TRP A 777 27.25 -6.28 27.37
CA TRP A 777 27.89 -5.48 28.42
C TRP A 777 28.82 -6.30 29.32
N ASP A 778 28.48 -7.56 29.63
CA ASP A 778 29.32 -8.45 30.43
C ASP A 778 30.60 -8.86 29.68
N LEU A 779 30.49 -9.11 28.36
CA LEU A 779 31.66 -9.42 27.54
C LEU A 779 32.54 -8.18 27.31
N TYR A 780 31.94 -7.03 27.01
CA TYR A 780 32.66 -5.82 26.59
C TYR A 780 33.57 -5.23 27.68
N CYS A 781 33.10 -5.08 28.91
CA CYS A 781 33.85 -4.41 29.97
C CYS A 781 33.50 -4.93 31.37
N SER A 782 34.36 -4.66 32.37
CA SER A 782 34.02 -5.01 33.76
C SER A 782 32.91 -4.10 34.30
N PRO A 783 32.12 -4.53 35.30
CA PRO A 783 31.12 -3.67 35.93
C PRO A 783 31.67 -2.33 36.43
N ALA A 784 32.94 -2.29 36.86
CA ALA A 784 33.61 -1.07 37.33
C ALA A 784 33.89 -0.07 36.20
N ASP A 785 34.11 -0.55 34.97
CA ASP A 785 34.43 0.29 33.81
C ASP A 785 33.18 0.88 33.14
N ARG A 786 31.99 0.35 33.44
CA ARG A 786 30.74 0.71 32.72
C ARG A 786 30.42 2.19 32.77
N THR A 787 30.83 2.89 33.82
CA THR A 787 30.59 4.33 33.98
C THR A 787 31.69 5.21 33.38
N ASP A 788 32.80 4.64 32.88
CA ASP A 788 33.84 5.39 32.18
C ASP A 788 33.24 6.08 30.95
N PRO A 789 33.50 7.38 30.72
CA PRO A 789 33.02 8.11 29.54
C PRO A 789 33.37 7.48 28.19
N ARG A 790 34.45 6.69 28.12
CA ARG A 790 34.87 5.96 26.91
C ARG A 790 34.10 4.66 26.68
N VAL A 791 33.20 4.32 27.62
CA VAL A 791 32.27 3.19 27.58
C VAL A 791 30.82 3.70 27.51
N SER A 792 30.47 4.63 28.40
CA SER A 792 29.18 5.32 28.44
C SER A 792 29.36 6.78 28.03
N PRO A 793 29.39 7.12 26.72
CA PRO A 793 29.67 8.47 26.24
C PRO A 793 28.67 9.52 26.75
N LEU A 794 27.47 9.13 27.19
CA LEU A 794 26.51 10.03 27.85
C LEU A 794 27.05 10.65 29.14
N ARG A 795 27.97 9.96 29.82
CA ARG A 795 28.59 10.41 31.08
C ARG A 795 29.85 11.26 30.87
N GLY A 796 30.23 11.48 29.62
CA GLY A 796 31.42 12.24 29.26
C GLY A 796 31.22 13.75 29.20
N LYS A 797 32.33 14.46 29.01
CA LYS A 797 32.30 15.88 28.65
C LYS A 797 31.79 16.02 27.23
N LEU A 798 30.75 16.83 27.00
CA LEU A 798 30.09 16.95 25.70
C LEU A 798 30.36 18.28 24.98
N GLU A 799 30.84 19.31 25.68
CA GLU A 799 31.14 20.59 25.07
C GLU A 799 32.24 20.47 24.02
N GLY A 800 32.09 21.20 22.91
CA GLY A 800 33.06 21.22 21.82
C GLY A 800 33.09 19.94 20.96
N LEU A 801 32.10 19.05 21.10
CA LEU A 801 31.91 17.94 20.16
C LEU A 801 31.33 18.43 18.82
N PRO A 802 31.57 17.67 17.72
CA PRO A 802 31.00 18.00 16.42
C PRO A 802 29.47 17.85 16.41
N PRO A 803 28.77 18.56 15.49
CA PRO A 803 27.32 18.47 15.37
C PRO A 803 26.89 17.03 15.10
N ALA A 804 25.74 16.64 15.65
CA ALA A 804 25.27 15.26 15.67
C ALA A 804 23.92 15.08 15.00
N PHE A 805 23.72 13.93 14.36
CA PHE A 805 22.40 13.41 14.00
C PHE A 805 22.21 12.08 14.72
N VAL A 806 21.22 12.01 15.62
CA VAL A 806 20.92 10.82 16.41
C VAL A 806 19.59 10.23 15.97
N ALA A 807 19.61 9.02 15.46
CA ALA A 807 18.41 8.26 15.12
C ALA A 807 18.14 7.20 16.18
N THR A 808 16.89 7.07 16.62
CA THR A 808 16.42 6.02 17.53
C THR A 808 15.18 5.34 16.93
N ALA A 809 14.89 4.12 17.37
CA ALA A 809 13.75 3.34 16.94
C ALA A 809 12.75 3.15 18.11
N GLU A 810 11.44 3.19 17.84
CA GLU A 810 10.40 3.06 18.88
C GLU A 810 10.50 1.74 19.64
N PHE A 811 10.75 0.65 18.90
CA PHE A 811 10.83 -0.73 19.39
C PHE A 811 12.30 -1.17 19.53
N ASP A 812 13.02 -0.47 20.40
CA ASP A 812 14.44 -0.68 20.68
C ASP A 812 14.72 -0.47 22.18
N PRO A 813 15.39 -1.41 22.88
CA PRO A 813 15.88 -1.18 24.23
C PRO A 813 16.73 0.08 24.39
N LEU A 814 17.51 0.47 23.38
CA LEU A 814 18.43 1.61 23.42
C LEU A 814 17.75 2.97 23.14
N ARG A 815 16.44 2.97 22.88
CA ARG A 815 15.70 4.18 22.47
C ARG A 815 15.92 5.35 23.43
N ASP A 816 15.68 5.12 24.72
CA ASP A 816 15.66 6.22 25.70
C ASP A 816 17.06 6.75 26.02
N GLU A 817 18.11 5.92 25.92
CA GLU A 817 19.49 6.38 26.11
C GLU A 817 20.00 7.18 24.91
N GLY A 818 19.65 6.79 23.68
CA GLY A 818 19.98 7.56 22.48
C GLY A 818 19.31 8.94 22.47
N ILE A 819 18.04 9.03 22.91
CA ILE A 819 17.34 10.30 23.10
C ILE A 819 18.06 11.15 24.15
N ALA A 820 18.38 10.57 25.31
CA ALA A 820 19.09 11.26 26.38
C ALA A 820 20.45 11.81 25.94
N TYR A 821 21.18 11.09 25.08
CA TYR A 821 22.45 11.56 24.53
C TYR A 821 22.29 12.78 23.63
N ALA A 822 21.30 12.77 22.74
CA ALA A 822 21.03 13.90 21.87
C ALA A 822 20.58 15.14 22.66
N GLU A 823 19.78 14.96 23.72
CA GLU A 823 19.41 16.05 24.64
C GLU A 823 20.62 16.58 25.40
N ALA A 824 21.50 15.69 25.89
CA ALA A 824 22.71 16.08 26.59
C ALA A 824 23.68 16.87 25.70
N LEU A 825 23.84 16.49 24.42
CA LEU A 825 24.60 17.25 23.43
C LEU A 825 24.02 18.65 23.24
N ALA A 826 22.70 18.76 23.04
CA ALA A 826 22.03 20.05 22.86
C ALA A 826 22.21 20.96 24.10
N ASN A 827 22.08 20.39 25.31
CA ASN A 827 22.30 21.10 26.57
C ASN A 827 23.75 21.58 26.75
N ALA A 828 24.71 20.86 26.19
CA ALA A 828 26.13 21.25 26.16
C ALA A 828 26.47 22.26 25.04
N GLY A 829 25.47 22.76 24.30
CA GLY A 829 25.65 23.72 23.21
C GLY A 829 26.11 23.09 21.89
N VAL A 830 26.05 21.77 21.74
CA VAL A 830 26.38 21.06 20.49
C VAL A 830 25.12 20.93 19.64
N PRO A 831 25.12 21.35 18.35
CA PRO A 831 23.97 21.15 17.48
C PRO A 831 23.65 19.65 17.34
N ALA A 832 22.47 19.24 17.80
CA ALA A 832 22.02 17.86 17.76
C ALA A 832 20.64 17.75 17.10
N GLU A 833 20.57 17.03 16.00
CA GLU A 833 19.33 16.67 15.31
C GLU A 833 18.87 15.28 15.77
N GLN A 834 17.56 15.09 15.93
CA GLN A 834 16.99 13.81 16.37
C GLN A 834 15.99 13.25 15.35
N LEU A 835 16.04 11.94 15.15
CA LEU A 835 15.02 11.15 14.48
C LEU A 835 14.51 10.06 15.42
N GLN A 836 13.32 10.23 15.97
CA GLN A 836 12.62 9.19 16.72
C GLN A 836 11.70 8.41 15.76
N ALA A 837 12.14 7.22 15.36
CA ALA A 837 11.52 6.47 14.28
C ALA A 837 10.38 5.58 14.78
N LYS A 838 9.15 6.04 14.56
CA LYS A 838 7.91 5.32 14.91
C LYS A 838 7.80 4.00 14.16
N GLY A 839 7.39 2.94 14.85
CA GLY A 839 7.11 1.63 14.27
C GLY A 839 8.33 0.84 13.84
N HIS A 840 9.52 1.39 14.03
CA HIS A 840 10.79 0.76 13.69
C HIS A 840 11.39 0.04 14.89
N PHE A 841 12.14 -1.03 14.60
CA PHE A 841 12.96 -1.78 15.56
C PHE A 841 14.46 -1.52 15.35
N HIS A 842 15.30 -2.02 16.27
CA HIS A 842 16.74 -1.75 16.36
C HIS A 842 17.50 -1.81 15.01
N SER A 843 17.26 -2.82 14.17
CA SER A 843 17.99 -3.03 12.91
C SER A 843 17.34 -2.42 11.67
N SER A 844 16.23 -1.67 11.82
CA SER A 844 15.42 -1.17 10.68
C SER A 844 16.23 -0.37 9.66
N PHE A 845 17.19 0.43 10.12
CA PHE A 845 17.94 1.30 9.23
C PHE A 845 19.04 0.56 8.47
N THR A 846 19.64 -0.46 9.05
CA THR A 846 20.72 -1.24 8.43
C THR A 846 20.21 -2.36 7.54
N MET A 847 18.95 -2.77 7.69
CA MET A 847 18.24 -3.69 6.77
C MET A 847 17.78 -3.00 5.47
N VAL A 848 18.73 -2.48 4.69
CA VAL A 848 18.47 -1.89 3.36
C VAL A 848 17.83 -2.88 2.41
N ASP A 849 16.89 -2.40 1.58
CA ASP A 849 16.09 -3.17 0.60
C ASP A 849 15.20 -4.28 1.21
N VAL A 850 15.23 -4.46 2.54
CA VAL A 850 14.35 -5.35 3.31
C VAL A 850 13.33 -4.53 4.11
N VAL A 851 13.79 -3.51 4.84
CA VAL A 851 12.94 -2.52 5.53
C VAL A 851 12.93 -1.23 4.71
N ILE A 852 11.98 -1.17 3.78
CA ILE A 852 11.75 -0.09 2.82
C ILE A 852 11.26 1.17 3.54
N THR A 853 10.42 1.06 4.56
CA THR A 853 9.97 2.20 5.39
C THR A 853 11.14 2.97 6.02
N GLY A 854 12.27 2.29 6.24
CA GLY A 854 13.52 2.87 6.73
C GLY A 854 14.20 3.85 5.76
N VAL A 855 13.82 3.88 4.48
CA VAL A 855 14.37 4.78 3.45
C VAL A 855 14.20 6.25 3.84
N SER A 856 13.07 6.62 4.45
CA SER A 856 12.81 8.00 4.87
C SER A 856 13.81 8.46 5.94
N GLY A 857 14.12 7.60 6.92
CA GLY A 857 15.14 7.85 7.92
C GLY A 857 16.54 7.92 7.33
N ARG A 858 16.91 6.96 6.47
CA ARG A 858 18.21 6.98 5.76
C ARG A 858 18.40 8.22 4.89
N THR A 859 17.33 8.74 4.31
CA THR A 859 17.36 10.02 3.57
C THR A 859 17.70 11.18 4.49
N LYS A 860 17.05 11.29 5.65
CA LYS A 860 17.37 12.32 6.66
C LYS A 860 18.81 12.20 7.18
N MET A 861 19.28 10.97 7.42
CA MET A 861 20.68 10.69 7.80
C MET A 861 21.65 11.17 6.72
N ALA A 862 21.37 10.89 5.45
CA ALA A 862 22.21 11.30 4.33
C ALA A 862 22.21 12.82 4.16
N GLU A 863 21.05 13.47 4.31
CA GLU A 863 20.95 14.93 4.30
C GLU A 863 21.74 15.58 5.44
N ALA A 864 21.74 14.99 6.63
CA ALA A 864 22.55 15.45 7.76
C ALA A 864 24.06 15.35 7.47
N LEU A 865 24.53 14.20 7.00
CA LEU A 865 25.92 14.04 6.58
C LEU A 865 26.32 15.05 5.51
N ARG A 866 25.45 15.26 4.49
CA ARG A 866 25.67 16.28 3.45
C ARG A 866 25.78 17.69 4.04
N ARG A 867 24.91 18.05 4.99
CA ARG A 867 25.01 19.34 5.71
C ARG A 867 26.34 19.47 6.45
N PHE A 868 26.72 18.46 7.22
CA PHE A 868 27.99 18.46 7.98
C PHE A 868 29.20 18.59 7.06
N ALA A 869 29.15 18.00 5.86
CA ALA A 869 30.21 18.11 4.85
C ALA A 869 30.14 19.40 4.00
N GLY A 870 29.17 20.28 4.23
CA GLY A 870 28.96 21.50 3.43
C GLY A 870 28.51 21.24 1.98
N LEU A 871 27.86 20.10 1.71
CA LEU A 871 27.28 19.75 0.41
C LEU A 871 25.83 20.24 0.28
N PRO A 872 25.35 20.57 -0.94
CA PRO A 872 23.96 20.99 -1.15
C PRO A 872 22.98 19.83 -0.89
N ALA A 873 21.69 20.12 -0.65
CA ALA A 873 20.67 19.08 -0.49
C ALA A 873 20.51 18.21 -1.76
N GLN A 874 20.18 16.93 -1.59
CA GLN A 874 20.12 15.94 -2.67
C GLN A 874 19.05 16.27 -3.72
N ALA A 875 17.88 16.81 -3.32
CA ALA A 875 16.80 17.17 -4.23
C ALA A 875 17.23 18.21 -5.29
N ALA A 876 18.10 19.16 -4.93
CA ALA A 876 18.64 20.13 -5.89
C ALA A 876 19.60 19.49 -6.90
N ALA A 877 20.32 18.43 -6.50
CA ALA A 877 21.22 17.67 -7.38
C ALA A 877 20.43 16.72 -8.32
N GLU A 878 19.34 16.14 -7.83
CA GLU A 878 18.49 15.21 -8.61
C GLU A 878 17.64 15.95 -9.65
N ILE A 879 17.10 17.13 -9.31
CA ILE A 879 16.44 18.03 -10.28
C ILE A 879 17.42 18.40 -11.39
N LYS A 880 18.66 18.79 -11.04
CA LYS A 880 19.70 19.14 -12.01
C LYS A 880 20.11 17.97 -12.91
N ARG A 881 20.09 16.73 -12.40
CA ARG A 881 20.35 15.49 -13.16
C ARG A 881 19.21 15.13 -14.12
N ARG A 882 17.96 15.33 -13.72
CA ARG A 882 16.78 15.04 -14.55
C ARG A 882 16.51 16.13 -15.59
N THR A 883 17.01 17.35 -15.39
CA THR A 883 16.90 18.46 -16.35
C THR A 883 18.12 18.61 -17.26
N ALA A 884 19.18 17.82 -17.07
CA ALA A 884 20.32 17.83 -17.97
C ALA A 884 19.91 17.16 -19.30
N PRO A 885 20.06 17.83 -20.45
CA PRO A 885 19.78 17.20 -21.74
C PRO A 885 20.67 15.98 -21.91
N ALA A 886 20.08 14.86 -22.34
CA ALA A 886 20.81 13.65 -22.69
C ALA A 886 21.79 13.99 -23.82
N GLU A 887 23.08 14.02 -23.52
CA GLU A 887 24.10 14.09 -24.55
C GLU A 887 24.01 12.81 -25.38
N VAL A 888 23.52 12.96 -26.61
CA VAL A 888 23.55 11.92 -27.63
C VAL A 888 25.02 11.65 -27.94
N ASN A 889 25.54 10.54 -27.40
CA ASN A 889 26.86 10.03 -27.78
C ASN A 889 26.81 9.54 -29.23
N ALA A 890 26.98 10.47 -30.16
CA ALA A 890 27.27 10.20 -31.56
C ALA A 890 28.78 9.92 -31.70
N ALA A 891 29.20 8.68 -31.40
CA ALA A 891 30.54 8.21 -31.75
C ALA A 891 30.58 6.69 -31.89
N ALA A 892 30.26 6.20 -33.08
CA ALA A 892 30.99 5.12 -33.76
C ALA A 892 30.39 4.94 -35.18
N LYS A 893 31.08 5.54 -36.15
CA LYS A 893 31.12 5.05 -37.54
C LYS A 893 32.19 3.97 -37.63
#